data_AF-A0A921K3U0-F1
#
_entry.id   AF-A0A921K3U0-F1
#
_cell.length_a   1.000
_cell.length_b   1.000
_cell.length_c   1.000
_cell.angle_alpha   90.00
_cell.angle_beta   90.00
_cell.angle_gamma   90.00
#
_symmetry.space_group_name_H-M   'P 1'
#
loop_
_entity.id
_entity.type
_entity.pdbx_description
1 polymer ?
#
loop_
_entity_poly.entity_id
_entity_poly.type
_entity_poly.pdbx_seq_one_letter_code
_entity_poly.pdbx_strand_id
1 'polypeptide(L)'
;MKIIIEGHKYFAAKVKDILHGIDALENVEGYVVLNYVGYFYNTQVHDCVFILPKVLLEDIDGKELVFGKYDPENIINLDTSNLLTQKEKNFIYEFSVWIYRTIDVFRTDQNNQTDIVFHKKIVQIGKGSRRLSNTFLDILLSLIQFNKNNRSFFFFVLKNLHSGYNKINWTRTIGTTTALVQNNRPVYLNPINKKRQINFDEELLVIFFSILNYIGDHYGFTKEIDCHFNLIKGKQFDTYLNGLGKARLLQIKYKYFSDKALELWNLCYAFFDAARQVQINTDQQEYLLVKNFNIVFEAIIDELIGEKDIPNGLKEQEDGKMVDHMYTYKSLTATDEQPIYYIGDSKYYKRGNAIGRHSVYKQFTYARNVIQWNLNLFMNGEDEKFCLSKAKGVSKLRDDLTEGYNIIPNFFISARLNEELDYKEELQITDKQHTHFNNRQFDNRLFDRDTLLVCHYDVNFLYVVSLYARNNALQKDSWKAAVREKFRQEIQKILEENFQFHAMKARSGVNAESYIKEHFQELLGKIYTPYPEKDIYSLALSKDFPDENQTLLDKLGKYFIIQKCQMGEDPKPMFEQYTSEISGLVPSEIINSAKNVFTGLIRVKDEDYKIFRTHQAQLYTMEKIPSINLIEVKYFLPMVGGKIDGFYKIKRLQFGNYKDKEGNTQPCLKFKLGEYVQIGSVWKSIYEIMRPGEVISIENIIRMYNGIK
;
A
#
# COMPACT_ATOMS: atom_id res chain seq x y z
N MET A 1 -1.65 -22.59 -33.49
CA MET A 1 -0.88 -21.88 -32.45
C MET A 1 -0.03 -22.86 -31.66
N LYS A 2 1.26 -22.54 -31.43
CA LYS A 2 2.17 -23.33 -30.59
C LYS A 2 2.48 -22.62 -29.26
N ILE A 3 2.60 -23.38 -28.18
CA ILE A 3 2.98 -22.88 -26.85
C ILE A 3 4.29 -23.52 -26.42
N ILE A 4 5.16 -22.72 -25.81
CA ILE A 4 6.31 -23.17 -25.04
C ILE A 4 6.28 -22.43 -23.69
N ILE A 5 6.82 -23.04 -22.64
CA ILE A 5 6.91 -22.42 -21.31
C ILE A 5 8.35 -22.08 -20.97
N GLU A 6 8.59 -20.85 -20.52
CA GLU A 6 9.87 -20.37 -20.02
C GLU A 6 10.41 -21.26 -18.89
N GLY A 7 11.70 -21.55 -18.90
CA GLY A 7 12.40 -22.25 -17.80
C GLY A 7 12.05 -23.73 -17.62
N HIS A 8 11.24 -24.32 -18.51
CA HIS A 8 11.02 -25.76 -18.58
C HIS A 8 12.07 -26.44 -19.47
N LYS A 9 12.41 -27.70 -19.16
CA LYS A 9 13.39 -28.50 -19.92
C LYS A 9 12.67 -29.29 -21.00
N TYR A 10 12.90 -28.96 -22.27
CA TYR A 10 12.35 -29.70 -23.41
C TYR A 10 13.44 -30.53 -24.08
N PHE A 11 13.11 -31.74 -24.55
CA PHE A 11 14.01 -32.51 -25.42
C PHE A 11 14.22 -31.76 -26.74
N ALA A 12 15.48 -31.52 -27.11
CA ALA A 12 15.84 -30.75 -28.31
C ALA A 12 15.16 -31.29 -29.57
N ALA A 13 15.12 -32.62 -29.73
CA ALA A 13 14.49 -33.29 -30.86
C ALA A 13 13.00 -32.97 -31.05
N LYS A 14 12.27 -32.67 -29.96
CA LYS A 14 10.82 -32.38 -30.02
C LYS A 14 10.50 -30.92 -30.38
N VAL A 15 11.42 -30.00 -30.07
CA VAL A 15 11.19 -28.55 -30.21
C VAL A 15 12.04 -27.88 -31.27
N LYS A 16 12.98 -28.60 -31.89
CA LYS A 16 13.91 -28.07 -32.92
C LYS A 16 13.21 -27.30 -34.03
N ASP A 17 12.16 -27.87 -34.60
CA ASP A 17 11.41 -27.24 -35.70
C ASP A 17 10.61 -26.03 -35.21
N ILE A 18 10.16 -26.04 -33.95
CA ILE A 18 9.34 -25.00 -33.32
C ILE A 18 10.18 -23.79 -32.91
N LEU A 19 11.44 -24.01 -32.53
CA LEU A 19 12.37 -22.98 -32.08
C LEU A 19 13.26 -22.44 -33.21
N HIS A 20 13.00 -22.85 -34.46
CA HIS A 20 13.74 -22.36 -35.61
C HIS A 20 13.66 -20.81 -35.71
N GLY A 21 14.82 -20.16 -35.62
CA GLY A 21 14.95 -18.70 -35.61
C GLY A 21 15.26 -18.08 -34.25
N ILE A 22 15.31 -18.88 -33.17
CA ILE A 22 15.81 -18.49 -31.85
C ILE A 22 17.08 -19.30 -31.56
N ASP A 23 18.14 -18.64 -31.10
CA ASP A 23 19.36 -19.31 -30.63
C ASP A 23 19.08 -20.04 -29.31
N ALA A 24 18.61 -21.28 -29.42
CA ALA A 24 18.38 -22.16 -28.30
C ALA A 24 19.58 -23.10 -28.14
N LEU A 25 20.34 -22.93 -27.05
CA LEU A 25 21.50 -23.77 -26.76
C LEU A 25 21.05 -25.10 -26.16
N GLU A 26 21.53 -26.20 -26.74
CA GLU A 26 21.34 -27.56 -26.25
C GLU A 26 22.40 -27.88 -25.18
N ASN A 27 21.99 -28.49 -24.08
CA ASN A 27 22.91 -28.97 -23.05
C ASN A 27 23.50 -30.34 -23.43
N VAL A 28 24.48 -30.82 -22.65
CA VAL A 28 25.16 -32.11 -22.89
C VAL A 28 24.20 -33.31 -22.86
N GLU A 29 23.05 -33.17 -22.20
CA GLU A 29 22.02 -34.21 -22.03
C GLU A 29 20.93 -34.17 -23.12
N GLY A 30 21.03 -33.27 -24.11
CA GLY A 30 20.07 -33.17 -25.21
C GLY A 30 18.80 -32.36 -24.89
N TYR A 31 18.82 -31.55 -23.84
CA TYR A 31 17.73 -30.67 -23.43
C TYR A 31 18.00 -29.21 -23.79
N VAL A 32 16.91 -28.49 -24.03
CA VAL A 32 16.87 -27.05 -24.28
C VAL A 32 16.05 -26.38 -23.19
N VAL A 33 16.58 -25.29 -22.62
CA VAL A 33 15.88 -24.41 -21.68
C VAL A 33 15.83 -23.01 -22.26
N LEU A 34 14.62 -22.48 -22.39
CA LEU A 34 14.41 -21.13 -22.91
C LEU A 34 14.15 -20.16 -21.77
N ASN A 35 14.86 -19.05 -21.78
CA ASN A 35 14.66 -17.94 -20.84
C ASN A 35 13.88 -16.79 -21.50
N TYR A 36 13.25 -17.04 -22.65
CA TYR A 36 12.51 -16.04 -23.38
C TYR A 36 11.03 -16.05 -22.99
N VAL A 37 10.38 -14.88 -23.03
CA VAL A 37 8.93 -14.74 -22.95
C VAL A 37 8.45 -13.81 -24.07
N GLY A 38 7.34 -14.15 -24.71
CA GLY A 38 6.72 -13.31 -25.74
C GLY A 38 6.20 -14.10 -26.93
N TYR A 39 6.29 -13.50 -28.10
CA TYR A 39 5.67 -13.98 -29.34
C TYR A 39 6.63 -13.87 -30.52
N PHE A 40 6.63 -14.90 -31.36
CA PHE A 40 7.24 -14.83 -32.68
C PHE A 40 6.52 -15.72 -33.69
N TYR A 41 6.69 -15.39 -34.96
CA TYR A 41 6.22 -16.24 -36.05
C TYR A 41 7.34 -17.16 -36.54
N ASN A 42 7.07 -18.47 -36.56
CA ASN A 42 8.01 -19.44 -37.08
C ASN A 42 7.76 -19.68 -38.58
N THR A 43 8.79 -19.46 -39.39
CA THR A 43 8.72 -19.59 -40.86
C THR A 43 8.71 -21.03 -41.36
N GLN A 44 9.21 -22.01 -40.59
CA GLN A 44 9.20 -23.42 -40.96
C GLN A 44 7.86 -24.09 -40.63
N VAL A 45 7.30 -23.79 -39.46
CA VAL A 45 6.02 -24.34 -39.00
C VAL A 45 4.84 -23.57 -39.62
N HIS A 46 5.10 -22.40 -40.20
CA HIS A 46 4.09 -21.46 -40.71
C HIS A 46 3.00 -21.12 -39.67
N ASP A 47 3.41 -21.07 -38.39
CA ASP A 47 2.51 -20.82 -37.27
C ASP A 47 3.18 -19.95 -36.21
N CYS A 48 2.35 -19.34 -35.37
CA CYS A 48 2.80 -18.48 -34.28
C CYS A 48 3.20 -19.32 -33.06
N VAL A 49 4.33 -18.98 -32.46
CA VAL A 49 4.87 -19.61 -31.26
C VAL A 49 4.83 -18.59 -30.12
N PHE A 50 4.10 -18.91 -29.06
CA PHE A 50 4.08 -18.13 -27.82
C PHE A 50 4.94 -18.81 -26.78
N ILE A 51 5.85 -18.04 -26.19
CA ILE A 51 6.62 -18.48 -25.03
C ILE A 51 6.01 -17.82 -23.80
N LEU A 52 5.34 -18.61 -22.96
CA LEU A 52 4.60 -18.13 -21.81
C LEU A 52 5.46 -18.11 -20.53
N PRO A 53 5.15 -17.19 -19.60
CA PRO A 53 5.75 -17.12 -18.28
C PRO A 53 5.81 -18.44 -17.50
N LYS A 54 6.95 -18.69 -16.84
CA LYS A 54 7.17 -19.85 -15.95
C LYS A 54 6.27 -19.89 -14.72
N VAL A 55 5.58 -18.79 -14.37
CA VAL A 55 4.60 -18.73 -13.27
C VAL A 55 3.40 -19.66 -13.51
N LEU A 56 3.16 -20.05 -14.77
CA LEU A 56 2.16 -21.06 -15.12
C LEU A 56 2.56 -22.49 -14.74
N LEU A 57 3.83 -22.72 -14.41
CA LEU A 57 4.32 -24.01 -13.94
C LEU A 57 4.10 -24.15 -12.44
N GLU A 58 3.56 -25.29 -12.07
CA GLU A 58 3.43 -25.76 -10.70
C GLU A 58 4.23 -27.05 -10.54
N ASP A 59 5.04 -27.10 -9.49
CA ASP A 59 5.76 -28.32 -9.12
C ASP A 59 4.88 -29.17 -8.20
N ILE A 60 4.43 -30.31 -8.72
CA ILE A 60 3.65 -31.30 -7.97
C ILE A 60 4.43 -32.61 -7.99
N ASP A 61 4.86 -33.07 -6.82
CA ASP A 61 5.62 -34.31 -6.63
C ASP A 61 6.90 -34.41 -7.51
N GLY A 62 7.58 -33.27 -7.74
CA GLY A 62 8.80 -33.20 -8.54
C GLY A 62 8.56 -33.18 -10.05
N LYS A 63 7.30 -33.01 -10.48
CA LYS A 63 6.92 -32.83 -11.89
C LYS A 63 6.37 -31.43 -12.12
N GLU A 64 6.92 -30.76 -13.13
CA GLU A 64 6.46 -29.44 -13.55
C GLU A 64 5.25 -29.56 -14.47
N LEU A 65 4.08 -29.15 -13.99
CA LEU A 65 2.81 -29.22 -14.71
C LEU A 65 2.25 -27.81 -14.97
N VAL A 66 1.63 -27.63 -16.13
CA VAL A 66 0.87 -26.41 -16.45
C VAL A 66 -0.54 -26.54 -15.89
N PHE A 67 -1.00 -25.50 -15.18
CA PHE A 67 -2.28 -25.51 -14.44
C PHE A 67 -2.39 -26.65 -13.40
N GLY A 68 -1.26 -27.22 -12.98
CA GLY A 68 -1.21 -28.38 -12.09
C GLY A 68 -1.73 -29.69 -12.70
N LYS A 69 -1.97 -29.75 -14.03
CA LYS A 69 -2.64 -30.89 -14.68
C LYS A 69 -1.91 -31.46 -15.88
N TYR A 70 -1.26 -30.63 -16.68
CA TYR A 70 -0.76 -31.04 -18.00
C TYR A 70 0.75 -30.92 -18.09
N ASP A 71 1.41 -31.95 -18.63
CA ASP A 71 2.83 -31.84 -18.98
C ASP A 71 3.01 -30.79 -20.09
N PRO A 72 4.02 -29.89 -19.98
CA PRO A 72 4.27 -28.86 -20.98
C PRO A 72 4.45 -29.42 -22.40
N GLU A 73 5.03 -30.61 -22.55
CA GLU A 73 5.21 -31.28 -23.85
C GLU A 73 3.88 -31.65 -24.54
N ASN A 74 2.83 -31.92 -23.76
CA ASN A 74 1.53 -32.36 -24.29
C ASN A 74 0.66 -31.20 -24.77
N ILE A 75 0.98 -29.97 -24.38
CA ILE A 75 0.20 -28.76 -24.72
C ILE A 75 0.87 -27.88 -25.79
N ILE A 76 2.00 -28.32 -26.35
CA ILE A 76 2.76 -27.56 -27.34
C ILE A 76 1.89 -27.15 -28.53
N ASN A 77 0.96 -28.01 -28.97
CA ASN A 77 0.08 -27.72 -30.10
C ASN A 77 -1.39 -27.60 -29.68
N LEU A 78 -1.85 -26.37 -29.47
CA LEU A 78 -3.22 -26.06 -29.04
C LEU A 78 -4.33 -26.53 -29.99
N ASP A 79 -4.04 -26.51 -31.29
CA ASP A 79 -5.05 -26.78 -32.34
C ASP A 79 -5.35 -28.28 -32.46
N THR A 80 -4.37 -29.13 -32.16
CA THR A 80 -4.52 -30.60 -32.17
C THR A 80 -4.72 -31.19 -30.78
N SER A 81 -4.35 -30.47 -29.71
CA SER A 81 -4.53 -30.95 -28.34
C SER A 81 -6.00 -30.81 -27.93
N ASN A 82 -6.69 -31.94 -27.81
CA ASN A 82 -8.03 -32.05 -27.22
C ASN A 82 -8.01 -32.06 -25.67
N LEU A 83 -6.84 -31.94 -25.05
CA LEU A 83 -6.67 -32.08 -23.60
C LEU A 83 -7.13 -30.83 -22.82
N LEU A 84 -6.97 -29.63 -23.40
CA LEU A 84 -7.32 -28.37 -22.74
C LEU A 84 -8.82 -28.09 -22.86
N THR A 85 -9.42 -27.64 -21.76
CA THR A 85 -10.81 -27.16 -21.75
C THR A 85 -10.96 -25.87 -22.54
N GLN A 86 -12.18 -25.55 -23.00
CA GLN A 86 -12.42 -24.29 -23.71
C GLN A 86 -12.08 -23.05 -22.84
N LYS A 87 -12.29 -23.13 -21.52
CA LYS A 87 -11.93 -22.07 -20.58
C LYS A 87 -10.40 -21.83 -20.56
N GLU A 88 -9.61 -22.90 -20.48
CA GLU A 88 -8.14 -22.82 -20.48
C GLU A 88 -7.60 -22.32 -21.83
N LYS A 89 -8.20 -22.75 -22.95
CA LYS A 89 -7.85 -22.24 -24.29
C LYS A 89 -8.13 -20.73 -24.40
N ASN A 90 -9.32 -20.29 -24.00
CA ASN A 90 -9.69 -18.88 -23.99
C ASN A 90 -8.74 -18.06 -23.12
N PHE A 91 -8.40 -18.56 -21.93
CA PHE A 91 -7.44 -17.94 -21.03
C PHE A 91 -6.07 -17.75 -21.70
N ILE A 92 -5.53 -18.78 -22.36
CA ILE A 92 -4.22 -18.69 -23.03
C ILE A 92 -4.26 -17.64 -24.15
N TYR A 93 -5.34 -17.58 -24.93
CA TYR A 93 -5.47 -16.56 -25.99
C TYR A 93 -5.48 -15.15 -25.42
N GLU A 94 -6.26 -14.91 -24.37
CA GLU A 94 -6.34 -13.60 -23.71
C GLU A 94 -5.00 -13.23 -23.05
N PHE A 95 -4.41 -14.18 -22.31
CA PHE A 95 -3.15 -14.00 -21.62
C PHE A 95 -1.99 -13.70 -22.58
N SER A 96 -2.00 -14.28 -23.77
CA SER A 96 -1.05 -13.97 -24.83
C SER A 96 -1.10 -12.50 -25.27
N VAL A 97 -2.31 -11.91 -25.31
CA VAL A 97 -2.49 -10.48 -25.60
C VAL A 97 -1.91 -9.63 -24.46
N TRP A 98 -2.17 -10.02 -23.22
CA TRP A 98 -1.63 -9.32 -22.05
C TRP A 98 -0.11 -9.29 -22.03
N ILE A 99 0.55 -10.44 -22.25
CA ILE A 99 2.01 -10.52 -22.32
C ILE A 99 2.56 -9.66 -23.46
N TYR A 100 1.95 -9.70 -24.65
CA TYR A 100 2.35 -8.83 -25.75
C TYR A 100 2.25 -7.34 -25.35
N ARG A 101 1.13 -6.92 -24.76
CA ARG A 101 0.94 -5.52 -24.31
C ARG A 101 1.95 -5.14 -23.24
N THR A 102 2.22 -6.00 -22.27
CA THR A 102 3.21 -5.76 -21.22
C THR A 102 4.59 -5.51 -21.81
N ILE A 103 5.03 -6.35 -22.75
CA ILE A 103 6.34 -6.17 -23.40
C ILE A 103 6.35 -4.89 -24.26
N ASP A 104 5.25 -4.58 -24.95
CA ASP A 104 5.13 -3.34 -25.73
C ASP A 104 5.24 -2.09 -24.84
N VAL A 105 4.50 -2.05 -23.72
CA VAL A 105 4.57 -0.96 -22.73
C VAL A 105 5.97 -0.85 -22.14
N PHE A 106 6.57 -1.98 -21.73
CA PHE A 106 7.93 -2.04 -21.19
C PHE A 106 8.96 -1.47 -22.17
N ARG A 107 8.85 -1.82 -23.45
CA ARG A 107 9.74 -1.33 -24.51
C ARG A 107 9.58 0.18 -24.77
N THR A 108 8.35 0.70 -24.67
CA THR A 108 8.09 2.11 -24.94
C THR A 108 8.50 3.05 -23.81
N ASP A 109 8.71 2.53 -22.60
CA ASP A 109 9.16 3.32 -21.46
C ASP A 109 10.68 3.56 -21.54
N GLN A 110 11.08 4.84 -21.47
CA GLN A 110 12.46 5.27 -21.62
C GLN A 110 13.35 4.89 -20.44
N ASN A 111 12.78 4.58 -19.27
CA ASN A 111 13.52 4.21 -18.07
C ASN A 111 13.91 2.72 -18.04
N ASN A 112 13.38 1.91 -18.94
CA ASN A 112 13.57 0.47 -18.94
C ASN A 112 14.78 0.04 -19.78
N GLN A 113 15.38 -1.09 -19.41
CA GLN A 113 16.45 -1.74 -20.17
C GLN A 113 15.87 -2.36 -21.45
N THR A 114 15.74 -1.57 -22.52
CA THR A 114 15.14 -2.03 -23.78
C THR A 114 16.01 -3.05 -24.54
N ASP A 115 17.30 -3.16 -24.21
CA ASP A 115 18.26 -4.10 -24.83
C ASP A 115 17.87 -5.58 -24.66
N ILE A 116 17.06 -5.90 -23.63
CA ILE A 116 16.57 -7.27 -23.42
C ILE A 116 15.42 -7.65 -24.36
N VAL A 117 14.82 -6.66 -25.05
CA VAL A 117 13.66 -6.81 -25.93
C VAL A 117 14.14 -7.00 -27.37
N PHE A 118 13.94 -8.20 -27.90
CA PHE A 118 14.20 -8.52 -29.29
C PHE A 118 12.96 -8.20 -30.12
N HIS A 119 13.07 -7.14 -30.93
CA HIS A 119 12.05 -6.76 -31.88
C HIS A 119 12.59 -6.80 -33.31
N LYS A 120 11.92 -7.57 -34.17
CA LYS A 120 12.21 -7.59 -35.61
C LYS A 120 10.89 -7.45 -36.36
N LYS A 121 10.80 -6.41 -37.21
CA LYS A 121 9.74 -6.29 -38.22
C LYS A 121 10.28 -6.87 -39.52
N ILE A 122 9.95 -8.11 -39.84
CA ILE A 122 10.28 -8.66 -41.16
C ILE A 122 9.17 -8.22 -42.10
N VAL A 123 9.47 -7.24 -42.94
CA VAL A 123 8.64 -6.88 -44.10
C VAL A 123 8.88 -7.95 -45.15
N GLN A 124 7.85 -8.74 -45.48
CA GLN A 124 7.95 -9.61 -46.66
C GLN A 124 7.85 -8.73 -47.91
N ILE A 125 8.94 -8.63 -48.67
CA ILE A 125 8.93 -8.02 -50.01
C ILE A 125 8.33 -9.07 -50.96
N GLY A 126 7.01 -9.04 -51.11
CA GLY A 126 6.30 -9.92 -52.06
C GLY A 126 4.81 -9.69 -52.04
N LYS A 127 4.25 -9.20 -53.16
CA LYS A 127 2.79 -9.19 -53.37
C LYS A 127 2.30 -10.63 -53.46
N GLY A 128 1.54 -11.07 -52.47
CA GLY A 128 0.61 -12.19 -52.60
C GLY A 128 1.04 -13.50 -51.99
N SER A 129 0.75 -13.69 -50.70
CA SER A 129 0.16 -14.97 -50.25
C SER A 129 -0.85 -14.67 -49.15
N ARG A 130 -2.09 -15.16 -49.29
CA ARG A 130 -3.12 -15.03 -48.28
C ARG A 130 -2.74 -15.92 -47.09
N ARG A 131 -2.32 -15.31 -45.98
CA ARG A 131 -1.96 -16.03 -44.76
C ARG A 131 -3.22 -16.38 -43.96
N LEU A 132 -3.19 -17.52 -43.26
CA LEU A 132 -4.14 -17.81 -42.19
C LEU A 132 -3.68 -17.05 -40.94
N SER A 133 -4.47 -16.11 -40.43
CA SER A 133 -4.26 -15.57 -39.09
C SER A 133 -4.72 -16.64 -38.11
N ASN A 134 -3.79 -17.20 -37.35
CA ASN A 134 -4.09 -18.34 -36.47
C ASN A 134 -4.40 -17.91 -35.03
N THR A 135 -4.14 -16.65 -34.63
CA THR A 135 -4.17 -16.25 -33.23
C THR A 135 -5.06 -15.02 -32.98
N PHE A 136 -5.64 -14.96 -31.79
CA PHE A 136 -6.47 -13.83 -31.37
C PHE A 136 -5.70 -12.51 -31.36
N LEU A 137 -4.44 -12.52 -30.92
CA LEU A 137 -3.55 -11.36 -30.97
C LEU A 137 -3.38 -10.82 -32.40
N ASP A 138 -3.17 -11.70 -33.38
CA ASP A 138 -3.02 -11.28 -34.79
C ASP A 138 -4.29 -10.59 -35.31
N ILE A 139 -5.48 -11.03 -34.88
CA ILE A 139 -6.76 -10.40 -35.22
C ILE A 139 -6.83 -8.98 -34.63
N LEU A 140 -6.45 -8.82 -33.36
CA LEU A 140 -6.44 -7.51 -32.69
C LEU A 140 -5.48 -6.54 -33.37
N LEU A 141 -4.25 -6.99 -33.65
CA LEU A 141 -3.25 -6.18 -34.35
C LEU A 141 -3.71 -5.83 -35.77
N SER A 142 -4.34 -6.76 -36.48
CA SER A 142 -4.90 -6.52 -37.82
C SER A 142 -6.02 -5.49 -37.81
N LEU A 143 -6.91 -5.50 -36.81
CA LEU A 143 -7.96 -4.49 -36.64
C LEU A 143 -7.38 -3.09 -36.41
N ILE A 144 -6.37 -2.97 -35.55
CA ILE A 144 -5.68 -1.70 -35.27
C ILE A 144 -4.95 -1.20 -36.51
N GLN A 145 -4.24 -2.09 -37.22
CA GLN A 145 -3.52 -1.74 -38.44
C GLN A 145 -4.47 -1.34 -39.57
N PHE A 146 -5.60 -2.04 -39.71
CA PHE A 146 -6.63 -1.70 -40.68
C PHE A 146 -7.15 -0.28 -40.43
N ASN A 147 -7.37 0.10 -39.17
CA ASN A 147 -7.78 1.45 -38.80
C ASN A 147 -6.75 2.50 -39.26
N LYS A 148 -5.46 2.27 -38.96
CA LYS A 148 -4.36 3.18 -39.33
C LYS A 148 -4.23 3.34 -40.85
N ASN A 149 -4.31 2.24 -41.59
CA ASN A 149 -4.11 2.23 -43.05
C ASN A 149 -5.30 2.75 -43.85
N ASN A 150 -6.53 2.66 -43.31
CA ASN A 150 -7.77 2.90 -44.07
C ASN A 150 -8.56 4.14 -43.63
N ARG A 151 -7.92 5.13 -42.99
CA ARG A 151 -8.59 6.39 -42.59
C ARG A 151 -9.34 7.08 -43.74
N SER A 152 -8.73 7.15 -44.92
CA SER A 152 -9.34 7.75 -46.12
C SER A 152 -10.63 7.03 -46.56
N PHE A 153 -10.72 5.71 -46.35
CA PHE A 153 -11.90 4.92 -46.65
C PHE A 153 -13.06 5.28 -45.71
N PHE A 154 -12.80 5.45 -44.41
CA PHE A 154 -13.85 5.86 -43.45
C PHE A 154 -14.42 7.25 -43.78
N PHE A 155 -13.56 8.22 -44.09
CA PHE A 155 -14.01 9.54 -44.53
C PHE A 155 -14.81 9.50 -45.83
N PHE A 156 -14.45 8.63 -46.77
CA PHE A 156 -15.21 8.44 -48.01
C PHE A 156 -16.61 7.87 -47.74
N VAL A 157 -16.73 6.85 -46.89
CA VAL A 157 -18.03 6.28 -46.50
C VAL A 157 -18.89 7.32 -45.77
N LEU A 158 -18.32 8.09 -44.84
CA LEU A 158 -18.99 9.20 -44.16
C LEU A 158 -19.46 10.30 -45.13
N LYS A 159 -18.59 10.71 -46.06
CA LYS A 159 -18.96 11.70 -47.08
C LYS A 159 -20.15 11.21 -47.92
N ASN A 160 -20.16 9.94 -48.30
CA ASN A 160 -21.25 9.35 -49.05
C ASN A 160 -22.54 9.24 -48.23
N LEU A 161 -22.45 8.89 -46.94
CA LEU A 161 -23.56 8.90 -45.99
C LEU A 161 -24.25 10.27 -45.93
N HIS A 162 -23.46 11.34 -45.75
CA HIS A 162 -23.99 12.70 -45.66
C HIS A 162 -24.50 13.25 -47.01
N SER A 163 -23.95 12.80 -48.14
CA SER A 163 -24.41 13.22 -49.48
C SER A 163 -25.84 12.77 -49.82
N GLY A 164 -26.35 11.73 -49.16
CA GLY A 164 -27.68 11.15 -49.40
C GLY A 164 -28.86 11.96 -48.86
N TYR A 165 -28.62 12.93 -47.96
CA TYR A 165 -29.67 13.78 -47.38
C TYR A 165 -30.20 14.84 -48.35
N ASN A 166 -29.61 14.98 -49.54
CA ASN A 166 -29.93 16.06 -50.48
C ASN A 166 -31.03 15.72 -51.51
N LYS A 167 -31.56 14.48 -51.51
CA LYS A 167 -32.60 14.08 -52.49
C LYS A 167 -34.00 14.20 -51.89
N ILE A 168 -34.66 15.33 -52.19
CA ILE A 168 -36.02 15.64 -51.75
C ILE A 168 -37.02 14.64 -52.37
N ASN A 169 -37.92 14.08 -51.54
CA ASN A 169 -39.07 13.31 -52.01
C ASN A 169 -40.22 14.27 -52.33
N TRP A 170 -40.20 14.86 -53.53
CA TRP A 170 -41.19 15.86 -53.93
C TRP A 170 -42.64 15.39 -53.74
N THR A 171 -42.96 14.14 -54.05
CA THR A 171 -44.32 13.59 -53.89
C THR A 171 -44.78 13.64 -52.42
N ARG A 172 -43.89 13.30 -51.48
CA ARG A 172 -44.22 13.31 -50.05
C ARG A 172 -44.22 14.73 -49.48
N THR A 173 -43.26 15.55 -49.89
CA THR A 173 -43.17 16.98 -49.53
C THR A 173 -44.43 17.74 -49.94
N ILE A 174 -44.87 17.62 -51.19
CA ILE A 174 -46.07 18.29 -51.71
C ILE A 174 -47.32 17.84 -50.95
N GLY A 175 -47.41 16.55 -50.58
CA GLY A 175 -48.58 16.00 -49.90
C GLY A 175 -48.67 16.25 -48.39
N THR A 176 -47.60 16.70 -47.72
CA THR A 176 -47.56 16.82 -46.25
C THR A 176 -47.11 18.18 -45.73
N THR A 177 -46.39 18.96 -46.52
CA THR A 177 -45.96 20.30 -46.13
C THR A 177 -46.66 21.36 -46.94
N THR A 178 -47.20 22.37 -46.25
CA THR A 178 -47.91 23.48 -46.88
C THR A 178 -46.92 24.35 -47.65
N ALA A 179 -47.17 24.57 -48.94
CA ALA A 179 -46.37 25.47 -49.75
C ALA A 179 -46.74 26.93 -49.48
N LEU A 180 -45.74 27.80 -49.37
CA LEU A 180 -45.93 29.24 -49.43
C LEU A 180 -45.79 29.69 -50.89
N VAL A 181 -46.81 30.34 -51.44
CA VAL A 181 -46.77 30.81 -52.84
C VAL A 181 -46.30 32.26 -52.86
N GLN A 182 -45.13 32.49 -53.43
CA GLN A 182 -44.61 33.83 -53.76
C GLN A 182 -44.34 33.90 -55.27
N ASN A 183 -44.76 34.98 -55.92
CA ASN A 183 -44.54 35.23 -57.35
C ASN A 183 -44.98 34.07 -58.26
N ASN A 184 -46.16 33.49 -58.00
CA ASN A 184 -46.71 32.34 -58.73
C ASN A 184 -45.83 31.07 -58.70
N ARG A 185 -44.91 30.95 -57.73
CA ARG A 185 -44.07 29.76 -57.52
C ARG A 185 -44.27 29.22 -56.10
N PRO A 186 -44.52 27.91 -55.94
CA PRO A 186 -44.61 27.28 -54.62
C PRO A 186 -43.23 27.10 -54.00
N VAL A 187 -43.03 27.61 -52.79
CA VAL A 187 -41.81 27.45 -51.99
C VAL A 187 -42.14 26.59 -50.77
N TYR A 188 -41.39 25.50 -50.59
CA TYR A 188 -41.51 24.60 -49.45
C TYR A 188 -40.37 24.87 -48.47
N LEU A 189 -40.69 25.35 -47.26
CA LEU A 189 -39.68 25.65 -46.24
C LEU A 189 -39.06 24.39 -45.63
N ASN A 190 -39.84 23.30 -45.51
CA ASN A 190 -39.42 22.07 -44.84
C ASN A 190 -39.54 20.84 -45.77
N PRO A 191 -38.67 20.66 -46.77
CA PRO A 191 -38.76 19.53 -47.69
C PRO A 191 -38.50 18.18 -47.00
N ILE A 192 -39.31 17.16 -47.32
CA ILE A 192 -39.11 15.80 -46.83
C ILE A 192 -38.11 15.07 -47.71
N ASN A 193 -36.93 14.76 -47.17
CA ASN A 193 -35.88 14.04 -47.88
C ASN A 193 -36.13 12.53 -47.91
N LYS A 194 -35.71 11.85 -49.00
CA LYS A 194 -35.62 10.38 -49.02
C LYS A 194 -34.47 9.96 -48.09
N LYS A 195 -34.78 9.51 -46.88
CA LYS A 195 -33.80 8.76 -46.08
C LYS A 195 -33.51 7.45 -46.82
N ARG A 196 -32.24 7.19 -47.17
CA ARG A 196 -31.83 5.86 -47.58
C ARG A 196 -32.10 4.91 -46.40
N GLN A 197 -32.83 3.84 -46.66
CA GLN A 197 -33.13 2.76 -45.72
C GLN A 197 -31.83 2.09 -45.26
N ILE A 198 -31.73 1.71 -43.97
CA ILE A 198 -30.67 0.97 -43.26
C ILE A 198 -29.33 0.92 -44.00
N ASN A 199 -28.38 1.80 -43.63
CA ASN A 199 -27.05 1.78 -44.21
C ASN A 199 -26.19 0.70 -43.52
N PHE A 200 -26.05 -0.45 -44.16
CA PHE A 200 -25.23 -1.56 -43.66
C PHE A 200 -23.74 -1.21 -43.55
N ASP A 201 -23.25 -0.24 -44.32
CA ASP A 201 -21.86 0.26 -44.18
C ASP A 201 -21.69 1.04 -42.88
N GLU A 202 -22.67 1.87 -42.50
CA GLU A 202 -22.67 2.60 -41.22
C GLU A 202 -22.75 1.62 -40.04
N GLU A 203 -23.61 0.61 -40.15
CA GLU A 203 -23.74 -0.43 -39.13
C GLU A 203 -22.45 -1.23 -38.94
N LEU A 204 -21.77 -1.61 -40.03
CA LEU A 204 -20.47 -2.28 -39.96
C LEU A 204 -19.39 -1.38 -39.32
N LEU A 205 -19.38 -0.08 -39.65
CA LEU A 205 -18.46 0.88 -39.04
C LEU A 205 -18.74 1.08 -37.55
N VAL A 206 -20.01 1.16 -37.14
CA VAL A 206 -20.37 1.23 -35.72
C VAL A 206 -19.86 0.00 -34.98
N ILE A 207 -20.04 -1.21 -35.51
CA ILE A 207 -19.52 -2.44 -34.91
C ILE A 207 -17.98 -2.38 -34.82
N PHE A 208 -17.30 -2.02 -35.90
CA PHE A 208 -15.84 -1.92 -35.96
C PHE A 208 -15.27 -0.92 -34.94
N PHE A 209 -15.77 0.31 -34.92
CA PHE A 209 -15.29 1.33 -33.97
C PHE A 209 -15.69 0.98 -32.52
N SER A 210 -16.76 0.22 -32.32
CA SER A 210 -17.11 -0.33 -31.00
C SER A 210 -16.10 -1.39 -30.55
N ILE A 211 -15.67 -2.27 -31.46
CA ILE A 211 -14.59 -3.24 -31.20
C ILE A 211 -13.29 -2.51 -30.88
N LEU A 212 -12.89 -1.51 -31.69
CA LEU A 212 -11.68 -0.71 -31.41
C LEU A 212 -11.75 0.00 -30.05
N ASN A 213 -12.91 0.56 -29.70
CA ASN A 213 -13.11 1.17 -28.40
C ASN A 213 -12.95 0.15 -27.27
N TYR A 214 -13.56 -1.04 -27.41
CA TYR A 214 -13.40 -2.13 -26.46
C TYR A 214 -11.94 -2.58 -26.35
N ILE A 215 -11.22 -2.76 -27.46
CA ILE A 215 -9.80 -3.16 -27.47
C ILE A 215 -8.96 -2.12 -26.72
N GLY A 216 -9.22 -0.84 -26.94
CA GLY A 216 -8.53 0.23 -26.24
C GLY A 216 -8.90 0.36 -24.76
N ASP A 217 -10.17 0.20 -24.40
CA ASP A 217 -10.63 0.24 -23.00
C ASP A 217 -10.17 -0.97 -22.19
N HIS A 218 -10.25 -2.16 -22.79
CA HIS A 218 -9.95 -3.42 -22.12
C HIS A 218 -8.44 -3.68 -22.05
N TYR A 219 -7.74 -3.65 -23.19
CA TYR A 219 -6.32 -4.03 -23.31
C TYR A 219 -5.35 -2.84 -23.39
N GLY A 220 -5.84 -1.59 -23.35
CA GLY A 220 -5.00 -0.39 -23.33
C GLY A 220 -4.29 -0.07 -24.64
N PHE A 221 -4.78 -0.55 -25.80
CA PHE A 221 -4.25 -0.14 -27.10
C PHE A 221 -4.65 1.30 -27.46
N THR A 222 -3.85 1.96 -28.31
CA THR A 222 -4.11 3.33 -28.76
C THR A 222 -5.43 3.45 -29.52
N LYS A 223 -6.34 4.30 -29.04
CA LYS A 223 -7.64 4.58 -29.67
C LYS A 223 -7.54 5.74 -30.65
N GLU A 224 -7.52 5.44 -31.94
CA GLU A 224 -7.60 6.45 -33.00
C GLU A 224 -8.98 6.38 -33.64
N ILE A 225 -10.00 6.91 -32.94
CA ILE A 225 -11.38 6.93 -33.44
C ILE A 225 -11.64 8.31 -34.06
N ASP A 226 -11.36 8.44 -35.35
CA ASP A 226 -11.47 9.71 -36.07
C ASP A 226 -12.93 10.17 -36.33
N CYS A 227 -13.92 9.32 -36.01
CA CYS A 227 -15.32 9.49 -36.42
C CYS A 227 -16.28 9.41 -35.23
N HIS A 228 -17.17 10.40 -35.08
CA HIS A 228 -18.14 10.51 -33.99
C HIS A 228 -19.37 9.58 -34.18
N PHE A 229 -19.14 8.27 -34.27
CA PHE A 229 -20.23 7.30 -34.31
C PHE A 229 -20.84 7.07 -32.91
N ASN A 230 -22.13 6.74 -32.87
CA ASN A 230 -22.79 6.24 -31.65
C ASN A 230 -22.31 4.81 -31.37
N LEU A 231 -21.20 4.68 -30.66
CA LEU A 231 -20.59 3.39 -30.36
C LEU A 231 -21.43 2.58 -29.36
N ILE A 232 -21.41 1.27 -29.53
CA ILE A 232 -21.98 0.30 -28.60
C ILE A 232 -20.99 0.14 -27.45
N LYS A 233 -21.39 0.48 -26.23
CA LYS A 233 -20.50 0.50 -25.05
C LYS A 233 -21.11 -0.27 -23.86
N GLY A 234 -20.25 -0.69 -22.93
CA GLY A 234 -20.63 -1.34 -21.68
C GLY A 234 -21.48 -2.60 -21.88
N LYS A 235 -22.55 -2.75 -21.10
CA LYS A 235 -23.44 -3.92 -21.10
C LYS A 235 -24.00 -4.29 -22.49
N GLN A 236 -24.21 -3.29 -23.35
CA GLN A 236 -24.66 -3.55 -24.71
C GLN A 236 -23.59 -4.27 -25.51
N PHE A 237 -22.31 -3.87 -25.37
CA PHE A 237 -21.20 -4.53 -26.04
C PHE A 237 -20.92 -5.92 -25.46
N ASP A 238 -21.12 -6.13 -24.16
CA ASP A 238 -21.03 -7.47 -23.53
C ASP A 238 -22.05 -8.44 -24.16
N THR A 239 -23.24 -7.95 -24.51
CA THR A 239 -24.24 -8.75 -25.24
C THR A 239 -23.76 -9.10 -26.65
N TYR A 240 -23.03 -8.18 -27.32
CA TYR A 240 -22.40 -8.45 -28.61
C TYR A 240 -21.32 -9.53 -28.51
N LEU A 241 -20.49 -9.50 -27.46
CA LEU A 241 -19.50 -10.53 -27.17
C LEU A 241 -20.15 -11.90 -26.91
N ASN A 242 -21.30 -11.93 -26.23
CA ASN A 242 -22.05 -13.16 -25.92
C ASN A 242 -22.85 -13.74 -27.12
N GLY A 243 -22.44 -13.44 -28.35
CA GLY A 243 -22.94 -14.07 -29.57
C GLY A 243 -23.85 -13.20 -30.45
N LEU A 244 -24.36 -12.07 -29.94
CA LEU A 244 -25.18 -11.17 -30.76
C LEU A 244 -24.36 -10.50 -31.88
N GLY A 245 -23.09 -10.19 -31.64
CA GLY A 245 -22.19 -9.62 -32.65
C GLY A 245 -22.01 -10.55 -33.85
N LYS A 246 -21.81 -11.85 -33.61
CA LYS A 246 -21.73 -12.87 -34.64
C LYS A 246 -23.03 -13.00 -35.44
N ALA A 247 -24.16 -13.10 -34.75
CA ALA A 247 -25.48 -13.18 -35.40
C ALA A 247 -25.75 -11.93 -36.26
N ARG A 248 -25.40 -10.74 -35.76
CA ARG A 248 -25.61 -9.48 -36.47
C ARG A 248 -24.70 -9.35 -37.69
N LEU A 249 -23.42 -9.72 -37.56
CA LEU A 249 -22.49 -9.73 -38.69
C LEU A 249 -22.96 -10.69 -39.80
N LEU A 250 -23.48 -11.88 -39.45
CA LEU A 250 -24.06 -12.78 -40.45
C LEU A 250 -25.28 -12.20 -41.17
N GLN A 251 -26.13 -11.43 -40.49
CA GLN A 251 -27.29 -10.77 -41.10
C GLN A 251 -26.91 -9.68 -42.10
N ILE A 252 -25.76 -9.03 -41.93
CA ILE A 252 -25.29 -7.95 -42.81
C ILE A 252 -24.30 -8.44 -43.88
N LYS A 253 -23.90 -9.72 -43.83
CA LYS A 253 -22.96 -10.34 -44.78
C LYS A 253 -23.45 -10.15 -46.23
N TYR A 254 -22.56 -9.69 -47.11
CA TYR A 254 -22.82 -9.39 -48.53
C TYR A 254 -23.80 -8.24 -48.84
N LYS A 255 -24.17 -7.42 -47.85
CA LYS A 255 -25.04 -6.25 -48.08
C LYS A 255 -24.28 -4.95 -48.35
N TYR A 256 -22.95 -5.02 -48.34
CA TYR A 256 -22.00 -3.93 -48.59
C TYR A 256 -21.22 -4.20 -49.88
N PHE A 257 -20.81 -3.13 -50.58
CA PHE A 257 -20.40 -3.21 -52.00
C PHE A 257 -18.88 -3.07 -52.26
N SER A 258 -18.05 -2.90 -51.23
CA SER A 258 -16.59 -2.69 -51.40
C SER A 258 -15.75 -3.84 -50.85
N ASP A 259 -14.63 -4.14 -51.53
CA ASP A 259 -13.65 -5.16 -51.10
C ASP A 259 -13.07 -4.84 -49.72
N LYS A 260 -12.85 -3.55 -49.42
CA LYS A 260 -12.41 -3.08 -48.09
C LYS A 260 -13.46 -3.34 -47.00
N ALA A 261 -14.75 -3.25 -47.32
CA ALA A 261 -15.81 -3.58 -46.38
C ALA A 261 -15.91 -5.10 -46.15
N LEU A 262 -15.64 -5.93 -47.16
CA LEU A 262 -15.51 -7.39 -47.00
C LEU A 262 -14.34 -7.75 -46.07
N GLU A 263 -13.19 -7.13 -46.26
CA GLU A 263 -12.03 -7.30 -45.38
C GLU A 263 -12.35 -6.89 -43.94
N LEU A 264 -12.96 -5.71 -43.76
CA LEU A 264 -13.39 -5.22 -42.44
C LEU A 264 -14.40 -6.17 -41.77
N TRP A 265 -15.38 -6.67 -42.53
CA TRP A 265 -16.35 -7.63 -42.02
C TRP A 265 -15.68 -8.92 -41.57
N ASN A 266 -14.73 -9.45 -42.35
CA ASN A 266 -13.98 -10.65 -41.98
C ASN A 266 -13.21 -10.46 -40.67
N LEU A 267 -12.58 -9.29 -40.49
CA LEU A 267 -11.86 -8.94 -39.26
C LEU A 267 -12.81 -8.85 -38.04
N CYS A 268 -13.92 -8.12 -38.19
CA CYS A 268 -14.92 -8.01 -37.13
C CYS A 268 -15.56 -9.37 -36.79
N TYR A 269 -15.79 -10.21 -37.80
CA TYR A 269 -16.34 -11.55 -37.60
C TYR A 269 -15.35 -12.45 -36.86
N ALA A 270 -14.08 -12.42 -37.26
CA ALA A 270 -13.01 -13.16 -36.60
C ALA A 270 -12.90 -12.81 -35.11
N PHE A 271 -13.04 -11.52 -34.77
CA PHE A 271 -13.04 -11.06 -33.38
C PHE A 271 -14.15 -11.69 -32.54
N PHE A 272 -15.39 -11.75 -33.05
CA PHE A 272 -16.52 -12.35 -32.32
C PHE A 272 -16.58 -13.87 -32.40
N ASP A 273 -15.98 -14.50 -33.42
CA ASP A 273 -16.04 -15.95 -33.60
C ASP A 273 -14.97 -16.68 -32.78
N ALA A 274 -13.91 -15.98 -32.33
CA ALA A 274 -12.85 -16.34 -31.35
C ALA A 274 -12.34 -17.81 -31.27
N ALA A 275 -12.71 -18.68 -32.21
CA ALA A 275 -12.41 -20.11 -32.25
C ALA A 275 -12.32 -20.65 -33.69
N ARG A 276 -12.25 -19.80 -34.72
CA ARG A 276 -12.08 -20.25 -36.10
C ARG A 276 -11.04 -19.46 -36.89
N GLN A 277 -10.22 -20.24 -37.60
CA GLN A 277 -9.22 -19.83 -38.55
C GLN A 277 -9.83 -18.91 -39.61
N VAL A 278 -9.30 -17.70 -39.73
CA VAL A 278 -9.62 -16.77 -40.83
C VAL A 278 -8.35 -16.53 -41.64
N GLN A 279 -8.49 -16.45 -42.96
CA GLN A 279 -7.42 -16.02 -43.85
C GLN A 279 -7.40 -14.49 -43.89
N ILE A 280 -6.35 -13.88 -43.35
CA ILE A 280 -6.13 -12.44 -43.34
C ILE A 280 -4.74 -12.17 -43.94
N ASN A 281 -4.66 -11.21 -44.85
CA ASN A 281 -3.38 -10.75 -45.40
C ASN A 281 -2.62 -9.95 -44.33
N THR A 282 -1.58 -10.54 -43.75
CA THR A 282 -0.64 -9.81 -42.90
C THR A 282 0.77 -9.93 -43.48
N ASP A 283 1.26 -8.85 -44.09
CA ASP A 283 2.56 -8.78 -44.81
C ASP A 283 3.77 -8.59 -43.87
N GLN A 284 3.56 -8.56 -42.55
CA GLN A 284 4.63 -8.30 -41.56
C GLN A 284 4.74 -9.45 -40.56
N GLN A 285 5.94 -10.01 -40.44
CA GLN A 285 6.28 -10.90 -39.33
C GLN A 285 6.84 -10.03 -38.21
N GLU A 286 6.07 -9.88 -37.12
CA GLU A 286 6.57 -9.21 -35.92
C GLU A 286 7.13 -10.24 -34.94
N TYR A 287 8.34 -9.98 -34.46
CA TYR A 287 8.97 -10.68 -33.34
C TYR A 287 8.90 -9.74 -32.14
N LEU A 288 8.44 -10.23 -30.99
CA LEU A 288 8.51 -9.51 -29.73
C LEU A 288 8.82 -10.49 -28.60
N LEU A 289 10.09 -10.58 -28.25
CA LEU A 289 10.60 -11.51 -27.24
C LEU A 289 11.44 -10.78 -26.20
N VAL A 290 11.42 -11.26 -24.96
CA VAL A 290 12.26 -10.76 -23.87
C VAL A 290 13.10 -11.88 -23.29
N LYS A 291 14.43 -11.70 -23.20
CA LYS A 291 15.39 -12.74 -22.75
C LYS A 291 15.43 -12.98 -21.23
N ASN A 292 14.80 -12.12 -20.43
CA ASN A 292 14.69 -12.31 -18.99
C ASN A 292 13.44 -11.61 -18.46
N PHE A 293 12.38 -12.38 -18.24
CA PHE A 293 11.12 -11.82 -17.77
C PHE A 293 11.16 -11.39 -16.29
N ASN A 294 12.18 -11.80 -15.50
CA ASN A 294 12.34 -11.28 -14.13
C ASN A 294 12.51 -9.75 -14.14
N ILE A 295 13.28 -9.20 -15.08
CA ILE A 295 13.51 -7.75 -15.21
C ILE A 295 12.22 -7.02 -15.59
N VAL A 296 11.42 -7.63 -16.46
CA VAL A 296 10.10 -7.08 -16.82
C VAL A 296 9.17 -7.10 -15.62
N PHE A 297 9.17 -8.18 -14.84
CA PHE A 297 8.37 -8.27 -13.63
C PHE A 297 8.80 -7.26 -12.56
N GLU A 298 10.12 -7.07 -12.36
CA GLU A 298 10.66 -6.01 -11.52
C GLU A 298 10.14 -4.63 -11.99
N ALA A 299 10.23 -4.31 -13.27
CA ALA A 299 9.72 -3.03 -13.79
C ALA A 299 8.19 -2.88 -13.66
N ILE A 300 7.43 -3.97 -13.78
CA ILE A 300 5.97 -3.97 -13.52
C ILE A 300 5.72 -3.54 -12.08
N ILE A 301 6.38 -4.20 -11.11
CA ILE A 301 6.17 -3.89 -9.70
C ILE A 301 6.69 -2.48 -9.39
N ASP A 302 7.87 -2.08 -9.85
CA ASP A 302 8.44 -0.74 -9.59
C ASP A 302 7.55 0.39 -10.14
N GLU A 303 6.94 0.22 -11.31
CA GLU A 303 5.95 1.18 -11.83
C GLU A 303 4.69 1.22 -10.94
N LEU A 304 4.22 0.07 -10.48
CA LEU A 304 2.94 -0.07 -9.75
C LEU A 304 3.03 0.33 -8.27
N ILE A 305 4.13 0.04 -7.56
CA ILE A 305 4.30 0.42 -6.14
C ILE A 305 5.42 1.43 -5.92
N GLY A 306 6.45 1.39 -6.77
CA GLY A 306 7.67 2.17 -6.59
C GLY A 306 7.48 3.63 -6.93
N GLU A 307 8.57 4.36 -6.79
CA GLU A 307 8.62 5.79 -7.01
C GLU A 307 9.82 6.17 -7.90
N LYS A 308 9.61 7.13 -8.80
CA LYS A 308 10.63 7.52 -9.79
C LYS A 308 11.62 8.54 -9.23
N ASP A 309 11.14 9.40 -8.34
CA ASP A 309 11.94 10.47 -7.73
C ASP A 309 12.55 9.99 -6.41
N ILE A 310 13.64 9.23 -6.49
CA ILE A 310 14.36 8.70 -5.33
C ILE A 310 15.74 9.35 -5.26
N PRO A 311 16.24 9.72 -4.07
CA PRO A 311 17.56 10.31 -3.93
C PRO A 311 18.68 9.46 -4.55
N ASN A 312 19.59 10.12 -5.27
CA ASN A 312 20.78 9.49 -5.85
C ASN A 312 21.65 8.87 -4.74
N GLY A 313 22.13 7.65 -4.98
CA GLY A 313 22.92 6.87 -4.00
C GLY A 313 22.09 6.00 -3.05
N LEU A 314 20.76 6.13 -3.07
CA LEU A 314 19.86 5.35 -2.20
C LEU A 314 19.35 4.07 -2.90
N LYS A 315 18.87 4.21 -4.14
CA LYS A 315 18.45 3.05 -4.99
C LYS A 315 19.67 2.30 -5.54
N GLU A 316 20.65 3.04 -6.05
CA GLU A 316 21.98 2.55 -6.43
C GLU A 316 22.94 2.76 -5.25
N GLN A 317 23.25 1.69 -4.54
CA GLN A 317 24.07 1.76 -3.33
C GLN A 317 25.56 1.81 -3.69
N GLU A 318 26.39 2.39 -2.82
CA GLU A 318 27.84 2.53 -3.03
C GLU A 318 28.57 1.18 -3.18
N ASP A 319 27.97 0.08 -2.70
CA ASP A 319 28.48 -1.27 -2.89
C ASP A 319 28.18 -1.87 -4.28
N GLY A 320 27.62 -1.05 -5.19
CA GLY A 320 27.26 -1.43 -6.56
C GLY A 320 25.97 -2.25 -6.65
N LYS A 321 25.23 -2.42 -5.54
CA LYS A 321 23.94 -3.12 -5.56
C LYS A 321 22.78 -2.16 -5.80
N MET A 322 21.72 -2.69 -6.40
CA MET A 322 20.50 -1.95 -6.68
C MET A 322 19.34 -2.52 -5.88
N VAL A 323 18.60 -1.65 -5.19
CA VAL A 323 17.34 -1.99 -4.54
C VAL A 323 16.24 -1.96 -5.59
N ASP A 324 15.50 -3.06 -5.74
CA ASP A 324 14.51 -3.21 -6.82
C ASP A 324 13.38 -2.18 -6.67
N HIS A 325 12.71 -2.17 -5.51
CA HIS A 325 11.54 -1.32 -5.23
C HIS A 325 11.80 -0.42 -4.04
N MET A 326 11.52 0.86 -4.20
CA MET A 326 11.65 1.82 -3.12
C MET A 326 10.67 2.98 -3.29
N TYR A 327 10.15 3.49 -2.17
CA TYR A 327 9.29 4.66 -2.14
C TYR A 327 9.27 5.30 -0.75
N THR A 328 8.83 6.55 -0.67
CA THR A 328 8.55 7.19 0.62
C THR A 328 7.05 7.10 0.96
N TYR A 329 6.74 6.77 2.21
CA TYR A 329 5.37 6.73 2.71
C TYR A 329 5.32 6.94 4.23
N LYS A 330 4.13 7.01 4.82
CA LYS A 330 3.93 7.28 6.25
C LYS A 330 4.71 6.30 7.13
N SER A 331 5.36 6.82 8.17
CA SER A 331 6.03 6.04 9.20
C SER A 331 5.06 5.03 9.85
N LEU A 332 5.61 3.90 10.32
CA LEU A 332 4.84 2.91 11.08
C LEU A 332 4.48 3.44 12.49
N THR A 333 5.36 4.26 13.06
CA THR A 333 5.30 4.72 14.45
C THR A 333 4.61 6.08 14.62
N ALA A 334 4.65 6.93 13.60
CA ALA A 334 4.17 8.31 13.70
C ALA A 334 2.70 8.43 13.28
N THR A 335 1.99 9.32 13.95
CA THR A 335 0.61 9.72 13.63
C THR A 335 0.57 10.75 12.49
N ASP A 336 1.60 11.59 12.40
CA ASP A 336 1.76 12.60 11.36
C ASP A 336 2.25 12.01 10.03
N GLU A 337 2.15 12.78 8.94
CA GLU A 337 2.67 12.41 7.63
C GLU A 337 4.21 12.47 7.54
N GLN A 338 4.91 12.07 8.60
CA GLN A 338 6.36 11.90 8.55
C GLN A 338 6.71 10.73 7.62
N PRO A 339 7.42 10.98 6.51
CA PRO A 339 7.74 9.94 5.57
C PRO A 339 8.93 9.10 6.07
N ILE A 340 8.90 7.80 5.75
CA ILE A 340 10.01 6.87 5.86
C ILE A 340 10.18 6.12 4.53
N TYR A 341 11.38 5.59 4.31
CA TYR A 341 11.66 4.72 3.17
C TYR A 341 11.04 3.34 3.37
N TYR A 342 10.29 2.88 2.38
CA TYR A 342 9.87 1.50 2.24
C TYR A 342 10.76 0.86 1.17
N ILE A 343 11.26 -0.33 1.45
CA ILE A 343 12.11 -1.08 0.53
C ILE A 343 11.53 -2.45 0.23
N GLY A 344 11.67 -2.89 -1.01
CA GLY A 344 11.19 -4.18 -1.43
C GLY A 344 12.01 -4.81 -2.53
N ASP A 345 11.82 -6.10 -2.68
CA ASP A 345 12.38 -6.93 -3.76
C ASP A 345 11.25 -7.81 -4.31
N SER A 346 11.21 -7.98 -5.63
CA SER A 346 10.16 -8.75 -6.30
C SER A 346 10.69 -10.07 -6.79
N LYS A 347 9.91 -11.14 -6.61
CA LYS A 347 10.28 -12.49 -6.99
C LYS A 347 9.32 -13.09 -8.01
N TYR A 348 9.89 -13.52 -9.13
CA TYR A 348 9.22 -14.21 -10.21
C TYR A 348 9.65 -15.68 -10.22
N TYR A 349 8.90 -16.53 -9.52
CA TYR A 349 9.19 -17.96 -9.35
C TYR A 349 8.06 -18.84 -9.93
N LYS A 350 8.37 -20.14 -10.11
CA LYS A 350 7.35 -21.17 -10.35
C LYS A 350 6.43 -21.27 -9.12
N ARG A 351 5.16 -21.66 -9.33
CA ARG A 351 4.19 -21.80 -8.24
C ARG A 351 4.69 -22.85 -7.24
N GLY A 352 4.65 -22.53 -5.94
CA GLY A 352 5.11 -23.40 -4.85
C GLY A 352 6.52 -23.11 -4.32
N ASN A 353 7.37 -22.39 -5.06
CA ASN A 353 8.73 -22.11 -4.59
C ASN A 353 8.76 -21.12 -3.41
N ALA A 354 9.49 -21.49 -2.36
CA ALA A 354 9.75 -20.64 -1.19
C ALA A 354 10.88 -19.64 -1.46
N ILE A 355 10.90 -18.54 -0.68
CA ILE A 355 12.01 -17.58 -0.74
C ILE A 355 13.26 -18.22 -0.15
N GLY A 356 14.34 -18.23 -0.94
CA GLY A 356 15.63 -18.74 -0.49
C GLY A 356 16.29 -17.83 0.56
N ARG A 357 17.06 -18.45 1.47
CA ARG A 357 17.81 -17.74 2.53
C ARG A 357 18.71 -16.62 2.02
N HIS A 358 19.29 -16.78 0.82
CA HIS A 358 20.13 -15.76 0.18
C HIS A 358 19.35 -14.48 -0.15
N SER A 359 18.10 -14.60 -0.62
CA SER A 359 17.26 -13.43 -0.91
C SER A 359 16.91 -12.67 0.37
N VAL A 360 16.56 -13.38 1.44
CA VAL A 360 16.30 -12.78 2.76
C VAL A 360 17.53 -12.02 3.27
N TYR A 361 18.71 -12.63 3.19
CA TYR A 361 19.95 -11.98 3.63
C TYR A 361 20.34 -10.75 2.79
N LYS A 362 20.14 -10.83 1.46
CA LYS A 362 20.29 -9.69 0.54
C LYS A 362 19.39 -8.52 0.99
N GLN A 363 18.15 -8.80 1.36
CA GLN A 363 17.17 -7.80 1.75
C GLN A 363 17.49 -7.12 3.09
N PHE A 364 18.02 -7.85 4.07
CA PHE A 364 18.54 -7.25 5.30
C PHE A 364 19.76 -6.36 5.05
N THR A 365 20.62 -6.74 4.10
CA THR A 365 21.78 -5.93 3.71
C THR A 365 21.34 -4.60 3.12
N TYR A 366 20.30 -4.61 2.28
CA TYR A 366 19.72 -3.39 1.71
C TYR A 366 19.20 -2.44 2.78
N ALA A 367 18.45 -2.94 3.76
CA ALA A 367 17.96 -2.12 4.87
C ALA A 367 19.11 -1.44 5.63
N ARG A 368 20.17 -2.19 5.96
CA ARG A 368 21.36 -1.66 6.66
C ARG A 368 22.06 -0.56 5.87
N ASN A 369 22.21 -0.75 4.56
CA ASN A 369 22.82 0.23 3.67
C ASN A 369 21.98 1.51 3.57
N VAL A 370 20.65 1.39 3.51
CA VAL A 370 19.71 2.54 3.53
C VAL A 370 19.82 3.32 4.84
N ILE A 371 19.86 2.63 5.99
CA ILE A 371 20.09 3.28 7.30
C ILE A 371 21.42 4.03 7.28
N GLN A 372 22.50 3.38 6.83
CA GLN A 372 23.83 4.00 6.81
C GLN A 372 23.88 5.22 5.89
N TRP A 373 23.27 5.15 4.70
CA TRP A 373 23.20 6.27 3.77
C TRP A 373 22.49 7.47 4.39
N ASN A 374 21.34 7.25 5.04
CA ASN A 374 20.61 8.31 5.73
C ASN A 374 21.47 8.93 6.84
N LEU A 375 22.14 8.13 7.67
CA LEU A 375 23.02 8.66 8.71
C LEU A 375 24.17 9.49 8.15
N ASN A 376 24.85 9.00 7.11
CA ASN A 376 25.94 9.72 6.48
C ASN A 376 25.48 11.11 5.99
N LEU A 377 24.28 11.19 5.42
CA LEU A 377 23.70 12.45 4.97
C LEU A 377 23.59 13.49 6.11
N PHE A 378 23.03 13.09 7.26
CA PHE A 378 22.82 13.99 8.40
C PHE A 378 24.06 14.19 9.30
N MET A 379 25.12 13.41 9.12
CA MET A 379 26.35 13.51 9.93
C MET A 379 27.46 14.35 9.28
N ASN A 380 27.34 14.70 8.00
CA ASN A 380 28.36 15.45 7.27
C ASN A 380 28.46 16.94 7.62
N GLY A 381 27.68 17.42 8.60
CA GLY A 381 27.68 18.83 9.03
C GLY A 381 27.00 19.80 8.06
N GLU A 382 26.25 19.28 7.08
CA GLU A 382 25.43 20.07 6.17
C GLU A 382 24.17 20.61 6.88
N ASP A 383 23.54 21.64 6.31
CA ASP A 383 22.28 22.20 6.84
C ASP A 383 21.18 21.12 6.85
N GLU A 384 20.43 21.02 7.96
CA GLU A 384 19.32 20.09 8.14
C GLU A 384 18.26 20.24 7.03
N LYS A 385 17.98 21.47 6.58
CA LYS A 385 17.03 21.69 5.47
C LYS A 385 17.54 21.14 4.15
N PHE A 386 18.84 21.23 3.91
CA PHE A 386 19.49 20.66 2.74
C PHE A 386 19.48 19.12 2.81
N CYS A 387 19.77 18.56 3.98
CA CYS A 387 19.69 17.12 4.21
C CYS A 387 18.25 16.61 3.98
N LEU A 388 17.25 17.30 4.53
CA LEU A 388 15.84 16.93 4.36
C LEU A 388 15.38 17.01 2.90
N SER A 389 15.81 18.03 2.15
CA SER A 389 15.45 18.11 0.72
C SER A 389 16.07 16.96 -0.07
N LYS A 390 17.35 16.63 0.18
CA LYS A 390 18.05 15.50 -0.42
C LYS A 390 17.50 14.15 0.03
N ALA A 391 16.99 14.04 1.25
CA ALA A 391 16.33 12.86 1.79
C ALA A 391 14.84 12.76 1.41
N LYS A 392 14.31 13.71 0.63
CA LYS A 392 12.89 13.77 0.24
C LYS A 392 11.93 13.84 1.43
N GLY A 393 12.28 14.68 2.40
CA GLY A 393 11.50 14.90 3.61
C GLY A 393 11.64 13.82 4.68
N VAL A 394 12.37 12.73 4.41
CA VAL A 394 12.67 11.71 5.43
C VAL A 394 13.71 12.27 6.40
N SER A 395 13.33 12.35 7.66
CA SER A 395 14.19 12.81 8.75
C SER A 395 15.32 11.81 9.05
N LYS A 396 16.23 12.21 9.93
CA LYS A 396 17.27 11.32 10.44
C LYS A 396 16.63 10.12 11.13
N LEU A 397 16.94 8.92 10.65
CA LEU A 397 16.32 7.68 11.13
C LEU A 397 16.70 7.34 12.57
N ARG A 398 17.87 7.77 13.03
CA ARG A 398 18.32 7.59 14.41
C ARG A 398 18.01 8.83 15.22
N ASP A 399 17.30 8.64 16.32
CA ASP A 399 17.07 9.65 17.34
C ASP A 399 18.36 9.90 18.14
N ASP A 400 18.77 11.16 18.29
CA ASP A 400 19.98 11.53 19.01
C ASP A 400 19.82 11.49 20.54
N LEU A 401 18.59 11.49 21.06
CA LEU A 401 18.34 11.40 22.50
C LEU A 401 18.30 9.96 22.99
N THR A 402 17.54 9.11 22.30
CA THR A 402 17.35 7.71 22.70
C THR A 402 18.35 6.74 22.05
N GLU A 403 19.05 7.18 21.00
CA GLU A 403 19.81 6.33 20.07
C GLU A 403 18.97 5.22 19.42
N GLY A 404 17.64 5.31 19.51
CA GLY A 404 16.70 4.43 18.85
C GLY A 404 16.59 4.73 17.36
N TYR A 405 16.34 3.69 16.57
CA TYR A 405 16.17 3.76 15.11
C TYR A 405 14.70 3.62 14.75
N ASN A 406 14.24 4.45 13.81
CA ASN A 406 12.93 4.25 13.21
C ASN A 406 12.92 2.97 12.36
N ILE A 407 11.78 2.30 12.33
CA ILE A 407 11.62 0.99 11.72
C ILE A 407 11.46 1.17 10.21
N ILE A 408 12.43 0.70 9.42
CA ILE A 408 12.31 0.68 7.96
C ILE A 408 11.43 -0.50 7.54
N PRO A 409 10.28 -0.25 6.92
CA PRO A 409 9.41 -1.31 6.41
C PRO A 409 10.08 -2.01 5.23
N ASN A 410 10.14 -3.33 5.28
CA ASN A 410 10.81 -4.13 4.29
C ASN A 410 9.90 -5.28 3.83
N PHE A 411 9.86 -5.55 2.52
CA PHE A 411 8.94 -6.55 2.01
C PHE A 411 9.43 -7.30 0.77
N PHE A 412 8.85 -8.48 0.54
CA PHE A 412 8.92 -9.22 -0.71
C PHE A 412 7.55 -9.24 -1.39
N ILE A 413 7.54 -9.12 -2.71
CA ILE A 413 6.35 -9.38 -3.52
C ILE A 413 6.63 -10.53 -4.46
N SER A 414 5.87 -11.62 -4.32
CA SER A 414 5.94 -12.75 -5.23
C SER A 414 4.72 -12.82 -6.14
N ALA A 415 4.95 -13.15 -7.39
CA ALA A 415 3.89 -13.51 -8.32
C ALA A 415 3.20 -14.81 -7.89
N ARG A 416 1.87 -14.81 -7.83
CA ARG A 416 1.03 -16.01 -7.63
C ARG A 416 -0.04 -16.08 -8.71
N LEU A 417 -0.28 -17.28 -9.23
CA LEU A 417 -1.40 -17.55 -10.11
C LEU A 417 -2.61 -18.01 -9.28
N ASN A 418 -3.77 -17.41 -9.51
CA ASN A 418 -5.02 -17.84 -8.87
C ASN A 418 -5.55 -19.12 -9.53
N GLU A 419 -6.16 -20.01 -8.75
CA GLU A 419 -6.71 -21.30 -9.24
C GLU A 419 -7.86 -21.11 -10.23
N GLU A 420 -8.63 -20.02 -10.06
CA GLU A 420 -9.75 -19.69 -10.94
C GLU A 420 -9.31 -19.15 -12.31
N LEU A 421 -8.01 -18.83 -12.47
CA LEU A 421 -7.40 -18.15 -13.62
C LEU A 421 -8.08 -16.81 -13.96
N ASP A 422 -8.43 -16.05 -12.92
CA ASP A 422 -9.08 -14.75 -13.07
C ASP A 422 -8.13 -13.56 -12.83
N TYR A 423 -8.59 -12.40 -13.28
CA TYR A 423 -7.87 -11.12 -13.19
C TYR A 423 -8.41 -10.28 -12.03
N LYS A 424 -8.87 -10.91 -10.94
CA LYS A 424 -9.33 -10.19 -9.75
C LYS A 424 -8.14 -9.61 -8.98
N GLU A 425 -8.37 -8.47 -8.35
CA GLU A 425 -7.41 -7.87 -7.45
C GLU A 425 -7.27 -8.74 -6.19
N GLU A 426 -6.12 -9.40 -6.07
CA GLU A 426 -5.76 -10.18 -4.89
C GLU A 426 -4.32 -9.84 -4.50
N LEU A 427 -4.17 -9.35 -3.27
CA LEU A 427 -2.89 -9.10 -2.61
C LEU A 427 -3.04 -9.59 -1.18
N GLN A 428 -2.23 -10.54 -0.75
CA GLN A 428 -2.30 -11.09 0.60
C GLN A 428 -0.92 -11.41 1.14
N ILE A 429 -0.80 -11.51 2.47
CA ILE A 429 0.38 -12.11 3.09
C ILE A 429 0.47 -13.55 2.59
N THR A 430 1.69 -13.98 2.26
CA THR A 430 1.90 -15.34 1.73
C THR A 430 1.38 -16.39 2.72
N ASP A 431 0.78 -17.46 2.20
CA ASP A 431 0.39 -18.65 2.96
C ASP A 431 1.52 -19.69 3.05
N LYS A 432 2.69 -19.36 2.50
CA LYS A 432 3.90 -20.21 2.55
C LYS A 432 4.45 -20.29 3.98
N GLN A 433 5.34 -21.25 4.22
CA GLN A 433 5.91 -21.60 5.54
C GLN A 433 6.37 -20.41 6.40
N HIS A 434 6.79 -19.30 5.79
CA HIS A 434 7.21 -18.09 6.49
C HIS A 434 6.50 -16.87 5.92
N THR A 435 5.59 -16.28 6.70
CA THR A 435 4.85 -15.04 6.38
C THR A 435 5.74 -13.81 6.50
N HIS A 436 6.72 -13.86 7.40
CA HIS A 436 7.68 -12.80 7.65
C HIS A 436 9.02 -13.37 8.14
N PHE A 437 10.09 -12.59 7.97
CA PHE A 437 11.43 -12.92 8.39
C PHE A 437 11.95 -11.84 9.33
N ASN A 438 12.50 -12.25 10.47
CA ASN A 438 13.09 -11.37 11.47
C ASN A 438 14.59 -11.57 11.53
N ASN A 439 15.33 -10.47 11.61
CA ASN A 439 16.73 -10.45 12.00
C ASN A 439 16.86 -9.49 13.18
N ARG A 440 17.57 -9.92 14.22
CA ARG A 440 17.76 -9.13 15.44
C ARG A 440 19.04 -9.54 16.14
N GLN A 441 19.74 -8.56 16.70
CA GLN A 441 20.87 -8.80 17.60
C GLN A 441 20.41 -8.98 19.05
N PHE A 442 19.36 -8.28 19.45
CA PHE A 442 18.80 -8.31 20.81
C PHE A 442 17.29 -8.59 20.74
N ASP A 443 16.81 -9.56 21.53
CA ASP A 443 15.42 -10.03 21.41
C ASP A 443 14.37 -9.02 21.88
N ASN A 444 14.67 -8.21 22.90
CA ASN A 444 13.76 -7.24 23.50
C ASN A 444 14.10 -5.79 23.11
N ARG A 445 14.50 -5.53 21.85
CA ARG A 445 14.82 -4.20 21.34
C ARG A 445 14.26 -4.00 19.93
N LEU A 446 13.12 -3.33 19.81
CA LEU A 446 12.49 -3.07 18.51
C LEU A 446 13.20 -1.94 17.73
N PHE A 447 13.54 -0.85 18.42
CA PHE A 447 14.17 0.35 17.83
C PHE A 447 15.69 0.22 17.75
N ASP A 448 16.19 -1.00 17.61
CA ASP A 448 17.61 -1.26 17.39
C ASP A 448 17.89 -1.27 15.88
N ARG A 449 19.08 -0.79 15.48
CA ARG A 449 19.49 -0.74 14.07
C ARG A 449 19.37 -2.11 13.38
N ASP A 450 19.70 -3.17 14.09
CA ASP A 450 19.76 -4.53 13.56
C ASP A 450 18.47 -5.32 13.76
N THR A 451 17.42 -4.70 14.32
CA THR A 451 16.07 -5.29 14.39
C THR A 451 15.30 -4.96 13.12
N LEU A 452 15.32 -5.91 12.18
CA LEU A 452 14.73 -5.78 10.85
C LEU A 452 13.63 -6.83 10.64
N LEU A 453 12.50 -6.37 10.12
CA LEU A 453 11.34 -7.20 9.77
C LEU A 453 11.14 -7.15 8.25
N VAL A 454 11.06 -8.31 7.61
CA VAL A 454 10.72 -8.43 6.18
C VAL A 454 9.43 -9.22 6.02
N CYS A 455 8.39 -8.59 5.49
CA CYS A 455 7.10 -9.24 5.24
C CYS A 455 7.01 -9.80 3.82
N HIS A 456 6.39 -10.96 3.61
CA HIS A 456 6.25 -11.55 2.29
C HIS A 456 4.78 -11.54 1.84
N TYR A 457 4.53 -10.84 0.73
CA TYR A 457 3.24 -10.75 0.07
C TYR A 457 3.20 -11.54 -1.24
N ASP A 458 2.06 -12.16 -1.51
CA ASP A 458 1.73 -12.74 -2.81
C ASP A 458 0.72 -11.86 -3.53
N VAL A 459 0.97 -11.58 -4.80
CA VAL A 459 0.08 -10.80 -5.66
C VAL A 459 -0.40 -11.64 -6.85
N ASN A 460 -1.67 -11.47 -7.23
CA ASN A 460 -2.19 -12.10 -8.45
C ASN A 460 -1.42 -11.59 -9.67
N PHE A 461 -0.61 -12.48 -10.26
CA PHE A 461 0.24 -12.20 -11.41
C PHE A 461 -0.57 -11.68 -12.61
N LEU A 462 -1.74 -12.28 -12.87
CA LEU A 462 -2.60 -11.91 -13.98
C LEU A 462 -3.10 -10.47 -13.84
N TYR A 463 -3.50 -10.12 -12.61
CA TYR A 463 -3.97 -8.78 -12.30
C TYR A 463 -2.88 -7.72 -12.52
N VAL A 464 -1.69 -7.88 -11.93
CA VAL A 464 -0.61 -6.88 -12.06
C VAL A 464 -0.11 -6.74 -13.50
N VAL A 465 -0.02 -7.84 -14.25
CA VAL A 465 0.33 -7.82 -15.68
C VAL A 465 -0.72 -7.03 -16.46
N SER A 466 -2.02 -7.29 -16.23
CA SER A 466 -3.11 -6.59 -16.92
C SER A 466 -3.19 -5.10 -16.56
N LEU A 467 -2.99 -4.76 -15.28
CA LEU A 467 -3.01 -3.39 -14.78
C LEU A 467 -1.87 -2.56 -15.38
N TYR A 468 -0.66 -3.14 -15.42
CA TYR A 468 0.48 -2.53 -16.08
C TYR A 468 0.26 -2.36 -17.59
N ALA A 469 -0.18 -3.42 -18.26
CA ALA A 469 -0.41 -3.46 -19.71
C ALA A 469 -1.49 -2.49 -20.21
N ARG A 470 -2.54 -2.24 -19.41
CA ARG A 470 -3.57 -1.24 -19.69
C ARG A 470 -3.01 0.18 -19.78
N ASN A 471 -1.89 0.43 -19.11
CA ASN A 471 -1.20 1.71 -19.05
C ASN A 471 -2.09 2.91 -18.68
N ASN A 472 -3.03 2.69 -17.75
CA ASN A 472 -3.91 3.74 -17.23
C ASN A 472 -3.35 4.32 -15.92
N ALA A 473 -2.86 5.55 -15.96
CA ALA A 473 -2.24 6.22 -14.82
C ALA A 473 -3.15 6.27 -13.58
N LEU A 474 -4.43 6.63 -13.75
CA LEU A 474 -5.36 6.78 -12.63
C LEU A 474 -5.60 5.45 -11.88
N GLN A 475 -5.71 4.34 -12.63
CA GLN A 475 -5.88 3.02 -12.03
C GLN A 475 -4.61 2.56 -11.32
N LYS A 476 -3.44 2.80 -11.93
CA LYS A 476 -2.13 2.52 -11.32
C LYS A 476 -1.96 3.30 -10.00
N ASP A 477 -2.27 4.58 -9.99
CA ASP A 477 -2.13 5.45 -8.81
C ASP A 477 -3.11 5.06 -7.69
N SER A 478 -4.36 4.75 -8.04
CA SER A 478 -5.35 4.27 -7.07
C SER A 478 -4.90 2.95 -6.42
N TRP A 479 -4.38 2.01 -7.22
CA TRP A 479 -3.88 0.75 -6.69
C TRP A 479 -2.61 0.96 -5.86
N LYS A 480 -1.68 1.80 -6.31
CA LYS A 480 -0.46 2.19 -5.57
C LYS A 480 -0.79 2.69 -4.18
N ALA A 481 -1.76 3.61 -4.06
CA ALA A 481 -2.19 4.15 -2.77
C ALA A 481 -2.79 3.05 -1.86
N ALA A 482 -3.67 2.19 -2.40
CA ALA A 482 -4.29 1.11 -1.66
C ALA A 482 -3.26 0.08 -1.13
N VAL A 483 -2.28 -0.29 -1.95
CA VAL A 483 -1.23 -1.24 -1.57
C VAL A 483 -0.30 -0.67 -0.51
N ARG A 484 0.13 0.59 -0.64
CA ARG A 484 1.02 1.23 0.34
C ARG A 484 0.36 1.32 1.72
N GLU A 485 -0.93 1.66 1.77
CA GLU A 485 -1.69 1.68 3.02
C GLU A 485 -1.84 0.27 3.59
N LYS A 486 -2.16 -0.72 2.76
CA LYS A 486 -2.25 -2.12 3.19
C LYS A 486 -0.93 -2.65 3.76
N PHE A 487 0.20 -2.35 3.12
CA PHE A 487 1.51 -2.74 3.63
C PHE A 487 1.80 -2.12 4.99
N ARG A 488 1.50 -0.82 5.16
CA ARG A 488 1.65 -0.15 6.46
C ARG A 488 0.83 -0.85 7.55
N GLN A 489 -0.47 -1.08 7.30
CA GLN A 489 -1.38 -1.70 8.28
C GLN A 489 -0.97 -3.13 8.64
N GLU A 490 -0.62 -3.96 7.66
CA GLU A 490 -0.20 -5.34 7.92
C GLU A 490 1.12 -5.42 8.68
N ILE A 491 2.09 -4.54 8.38
CA ILE A 491 3.36 -4.49 9.11
C ILE A 491 3.13 -4.01 10.55
N GLN A 492 2.29 -2.98 10.77
CA GLN A 492 1.90 -2.55 12.12
C GLN A 492 1.26 -3.69 12.91
N LYS A 493 0.34 -4.44 12.30
CA LYS A 493 -0.30 -5.59 12.93
C LYS A 493 0.71 -6.67 13.35
N ILE A 494 1.65 -7.04 12.47
CA ILE A 494 2.69 -8.02 12.79
C ILE A 494 3.58 -7.53 13.95
N LEU A 495 3.89 -6.23 14.00
CA LEU A 495 4.65 -5.65 15.09
C LEU A 495 3.86 -5.66 16.41
N GLU A 496 2.58 -5.32 16.38
CA GLU A 496 1.68 -5.36 17.54
C GLU A 496 1.38 -6.78 18.02
N GLU A 497 1.47 -7.79 17.15
CA GLU A 497 1.40 -9.19 17.55
C GLU A 497 2.62 -9.60 18.38
N ASN A 498 3.81 -9.09 18.06
CA ASN A 498 5.08 -9.44 18.71
C ASN A 498 5.47 -8.52 19.88
N PHE A 499 5.08 -7.25 19.85
CA PHE A 499 5.47 -6.22 20.83
C PHE A 499 4.25 -5.57 21.47
N GLN A 500 4.43 -5.09 22.70
CA GLN A 500 3.50 -4.20 23.39
C GLN A 500 4.02 -2.77 23.34
N PHE A 501 3.21 -1.88 22.77
CA PHE A 501 3.53 -0.47 22.61
C PHE A 501 2.91 0.36 23.73
N HIS A 502 3.71 1.28 24.25
CA HIS A 502 3.32 2.23 25.28
C HIS A 502 3.83 3.62 24.89
N ALA A 503 3.07 4.65 25.26
CA ALA A 503 3.55 6.02 25.25
C ALA A 503 3.96 6.41 26.68
N MET A 504 5.11 7.05 26.83
CA MET A 504 5.60 7.53 28.12
C MET A 504 5.88 9.03 28.09
N LYS A 505 5.47 9.74 29.15
CA LYS A 505 5.68 11.18 29.34
C LYS A 505 6.27 11.43 30.73
N ALA A 506 7.29 12.26 30.85
CA ALA A 506 7.93 12.53 32.14
C ALA A 506 6.99 13.22 33.13
N ARG A 507 7.09 12.85 34.41
CA ARG A 507 6.33 13.50 35.48
C ARG A 507 6.85 14.92 35.75
N SER A 508 5.99 15.77 36.31
CA SER A 508 6.38 17.12 36.73
C SER A 508 7.58 17.07 37.69
N GLY A 509 8.64 17.80 37.34
CA GLY A 509 9.91 17.86 38.08
C GLY A 509 10.97 16.84 37.67
N VAL A 510 10.67 15.92 36.74
CA VAL A 510 11.64 14.91 36.24
C VAL A 510 12.25 15.40 34.93
N ASN A 511 13.58 15.37 34.84
CA ASN A 511 14.27 15.59 33.57
C ASN A 511 14.38 14.27 32.80
N ALA A 512 13.58 14.13 31.73
CA ALA A 512 13.55 12.92 30.91
C ALA A 512 14.91 12.61 30.27
N GLU A 513 15.59 13.63 29.75
CA GLU A 513 16.87 13.45 29.03
C GLU A 513 17.98 12.94 29.95
N SER A 514 18.09 13.51 31.15
CA SER A 514 19.04 13.04 32.17
C SER A 514 18.76 11.59 32.55
N TYR A 515 17.50 11.23 32.78
CA TYR A 515 17.12 9.87 33.14
C TYR A 515 17.46 8.86 32.04
N ILE A 516 17.14 9.19 30.78
CA ILE A 516 17.43 8.32 29.63
C ILE A 516 18.94 8.09 29.48
N LYS A 517 19.75 9.14 29.66
CA LYS A 517 21.22 9.04 29.60
C LYS A 517 21.80 8.22 30.75
N GLU A 518 21.29 8.36 31.97
CA GLU A 518 21.74 7.60 33.14
C GLU A 518 21.34 6.11 33.06
N HIS A 519 20.15 5.81 32.55
CA HIS A 519 19.61 4.45 32.41
C HIS A 519 19.72 3.87 30.99
N PHE A 520 20.64 4.42 30.19
CA PHE A 520 20.76 4.13 28.76
C PHE A 520 20.85 2.63 28.44
N GLN A 521 21.62 1.85 29.19
CA GLN A 521 21.77 0.40 28.94
C GLN A 521 20.45 -0.39 29.08
N GLU A 522 19.54 0.06 29.95
CA GLU A 522 18.24 -0.60 30.16
C GLU A 522 17.23 -0.22 29.06
N LEU A 523 17.35 1.00 28.50
CA LEU A 523 16.37 1.62 27.58
C LEU A 523 16.77 1.57 26.10
N LEU A 524 18.05 1.39 25.80
CA LEU A 524 18.57 1.38 24.43
C LEU A 524 17.80 0.40 23.54
N GLY A 525 17.30 0.89 22.41
CA GLY A 525 16.55 0.11 21.42
C GLY A 525 15.13 -0.29 21.87
N LYS A 526 14.70 0.08 23.09
CA LYS A 526 13.31 -0.09 23.56
C LYS A 526 12.49 1.18 23.42
N ILE A 527 13.14 2.34 23.39
CA ILE A 527 12.49 3.64 23.29
C ILE A 527 12.87 4.38 22.00
N TYR A 528 11.93 5.18 21.49
CA TYR A 528 12.09 6.06 20.32
C TYR A 528 11.18 7.29 20.47
N THR A 529 11.49 8.40 19.76
CA THR A 529 10.67 9.64 19.77
C THR A 529 9.96 9.86 18.43
N PRO A 530 8.85 9.13 18.14
CA PRO A 530 8.15 9.25 16.87
C PRO A 530 7.16 10.43 16.81
N TYR A 531 6.88 11.07 17.95
CA TYR A 531 5.81 12.06 18.08
C TYR A 531 6.33 13.49 17.89
N PRO A 532 5.48 14.43 17.43
CA PRO A 532 5.86 15.85 17.31
C PRO A 532 6.24 16.48 18.64
N GLU A 533 5.59 16.01 19.72
CA GLU A 533 5.86 16.38 21.09
C GLU A 533 7.09 15.63 21.59
N LYS A 534 8.23 16.34 21.67
CA LYS A 534 9.52 15.78 22.08
C LYS A 534 9.56 15.30 23.54
N ASP A 535 8.55 15.61 24.34
CA ASP A 535 8.39 15.14 25.72
C ASP A 535 7.62 13.82 25.84
N ILE A 536 7.11 13.27 24.72
CA ILE A 536 6.47 11.96 24.64
C ILE A 536 7.36 10.98 23.88
N TYR A 537 7.54 9.80 24.46
CA TYR A 537 8.37 8.73 23.92
C TYR A 537 7.52 7.49 23.66
N SER A 538 7.83 6.75 22.60
CA SER A 538 7.29 5.42 22.36
C SER A 538 8.20 4.38 23.00
N LEU A 539 7.61 3.45 23.74
CA LEU A 539 8.26 2.32 24.40
C LEU A 539 7.69 1.03 23.81
N ALA A 540 8.55 0.21 23.21
CA ALA A 540 8.19 -1.07 22.63
C ALA A 540 8.86 -2.22 23.40
N LEU A 541 8.04 -3.14 23.92
CA LEU A 541 8.48 -4.26 24.74
C LEU A 541 8.04 -5.58 24.11
N SER A 542 8.96 -6.52 23.89
CA SER A 542 8.65 -7.82 23.30
C SER A 542 7.77 -8.64 24.24
N LYS A 543 6.70 -9.24 23.71
CA LYS A 543 5.79 -10.08 24.51
C LYS A 543 6.44 -11.35 25.05
N ASP A 544 7.59 -11.75 24.50
CA ASP A 544 8.33 -12.93 24.93
C ASP A 544 8.99 -12.77 26.33
N PHE A 545 9.09 -11.54 26.85
CA PHE A 545 9.82 -11.22 28.10
C PHE A 545 8.94 -10.54 29.17
N PRO A 546 7.83 -11.15 29.62
CA PRO A 546 6.86 -10.49 30.51
C PRO A 546 7.45 -10.04 31.85
N ASP A 547 8.33 -10.84 32.47
CA ASP A 547 8.89 -10.54 33.80
C ASP A 547 9.88 -9.36 33.77
N GLU A 548 10.75 -9.31 32.75
CA GLU A 548 11.67 -8.20 32.52
C GLU A 548 10.89 -6.91 32.22
N ASN A 549 9.85 -7.02 31.37
CA ASN A 549 9.01 -5.91 31.00
C ASN A 549 8.28 -5.32 32.21
N GLN A 550 7.70 -6.16 33.07
CA GLN A 550 7.02 -5.68 34.27
C GLN A 550 7.99 -4.94 35.21
N THR A 551 9.18 -5.50 35.41
CA THR A 551 10.22 -4.86 36.23
C THR A 551 10.61 -3.49 35.68
N LEU A 552 10.76 -3.37 34.36
CA LEU A 552 11.09 -2.10 33.71
C LEU A 552 9.93 -1.09 33.79
N LEU A 553 8.69 -1.52 33.56
CA LEU A 553 7.50 -0.68 33.68
C LEU A 553 7.32 -0.16 35.11
N ASP A 554 7.57 -0.98 36.14
CA ASP A 554 7.50 -0.58 37.54
C ASP A 554 8.58 0.46 37.91
N LYS A 555 9.79 0.33 37.34
CA LYS A 555 10.87 1.33 37.50
C LYS A 555 10.48 2.64 36.82
N LEU A 556 10.08 2.58 35.55
CA LEU A 556 9.75 3.75 34.74
C LEU A 556 8.50 4.47 35.29
N GLY A 557 7.49 3.75 35.78
CA GLY A 557 6.25 4.31 36.31
C GLY A 557 6.45 5.27 37.51
N LYS A 558 7.59 5.17 38.22
CA LYS A 558 7.97 6.10 39.30
C LYS A 558 8.33 7.50 38.77
N TYR A 559 8.87 7.59 37.57
CA TYR A 559 9.41 8.82 36.98
C TYR A 559 8.61 9.30 35.77
N PHE A 560 7.91 8.39 35.09
CA PHE A 560 7.12 8.62 33.89
C PHE A 560 5.66 8.21 34.11
N ILE A 561 4.76 8.85 33.37
CA ILE A 561 3.40 8.41 33.15
C ILE A 561 3.44 7.52 31.91
N ILE A 562 2.98 6.27 32.04
CA ILE A 562 2.99 5.29 30.95
C ILE A 562 1.54 4.95 30.62
N GLN A 563 1.19 5.03 29.34
CA GLN A 563 -0.11 4.64 28.80
C GLN A 563 0.08 3.63 27.68
N LYS A 564 -0.83 2.66 27.56
CA LYS A 564 -0.85 1.75 26.40
C LYS A 564 -1.30 2.53 25.18
N CYS A 565 -0.55 2.42 24.07
CA CYS A 565 -0.81 3.18 22.85
C CYS A 565 -0.53 2.27 21.66
N GLN A 566 -1.48 2.17 20.73
CA GLN A 566 -1.30 1.37 19.51
C GLN A 566 -0.33 2.03 18.54
N MET A 567 0.21 1.25 17.61
CA MET A 567 1.20 1.74 16.66
C MET A 567 0.53 2.71 15.67
N GLY A 568 1.02 3.95 15.61
CA GLY A 568 0.44 4.99 14.76
C GLY A 568 -0.79 5.70 15.33
N GLU A 569 -1.16 5.44 16.59
CA GLU A 569 -2.17 6.19 17.34
C GLU A 569 -1.58 7.49 17.92
N ASP A 570 -2.39 8.54 18.07
CA ASP A 570 -1.96 9.77 18.77
C ASP A 570 -2.02 9.56 20.30
N PRO A 571 -0.91 9.66 21.04
CA PRO A 571 -0.92 9.52 22.49
C PRO A 571 -1.43 10.76 23.23
N LYS A 572 -1.56 11.93 22.59
CA LYS A 572 -1.96 13.19 23.27
C LYS A 572 -3.28 13.10 24.04
N PRO A 573 -4.38 12.57 23.45
CA PRO A 573 -5.66 12.49 24.16
C PRO A 573 -5.58 11.63 25.42
N MET A 574 -4.73 10.60 25.44
CA MET A 574 -4.55 9.72 26.59
C MET A 574 -3.91 10.47 27.78
N PHE A 575 -2.94 11.34 27.53
CA PHE A 575 -2.31 12.15 28.57
C PHE A 575 -3.20 13.31 29.05
N GLU A 576 -4.02 13.89 28.17
CA GLU A 576 -5.00 14.93 28.53
C GLU A 576 -6.11 14.37 29.44
N GLN A 577 -6.63 13.17 29.12
CA GLN A 577 -7.58 12.45 29.96
C GLN A 577 -6.97 12.13 31.33
N TYR A 578 -5.77 11.57 31.35
CA TYR A 578 -5.05 11.27 32.60
C TYR A 578 -4.85 12.52 33.47
N THR A 579 -4.49 13.65 32.86
CA THR A 579 -4.32 14.92 33.60
C THR A 579 -5.65 15.41 34.15
N SER A 580 -6.74 15.28 33.40
CA SER A 580 -8.09 15.69 33.82
C SER A 580 -8.63 14.82 34.96
N GLU A 581 -8.40 13.50 34.92
CA GLU A 581 -8.77 12.57 35.99
C GLU A 581 -7.99 12.83 37.28
N ILE A 582 -6.73 13.26 37.17
CA ILE A 582 -5.88 13.59 38.32
C ILE A 582 -6.13 15.00 38.83
N SER A 583 -6.39 15.99 37.97
CA SER A 583 -6.45 17.38 38.43
C SER A 583 -7.70 17.67 39.26
N GLY A 584 -8.85 17.09 38.92
CA GLY A 584 -10.10 17.39 39.63
C GLY A 584 -10.33 18.91 39.77
N LEU A 585 -10.60 19.38 41.01
CA LEU A 585 -10.72 20.81 41.37
C LEU A 585 -9.39 21.50 41.71
N VAL A 586 -8.26 20.76 41.69
CA VAL A 586 -6.94 21.28 42.07
C VAL A 586 -6.27 21.92 40.85
N PRO A 587 -5.76 23.16 40.96
CA PRO A 587 -5.00 23.79 39.87
C PRO A 587 -3.78 22.96 39.46
N SER A 588 -3.61 22.72 38.16
CA SER A 588 -2.52 21.90 37.59
C SER A 588 -1.13 22.39 37.98
N GLU A 589 -0.94 23.69 38.17
CA GLU A 589 0.32 24.31 38.63
C GLU A 589 0.77 23.85 40.02
N ILE A 590 -0.16 23.38 40.84
CA ILE A 590 0.09 22.96 42.22
C ILE A 590 0.40 21.45 42.29
N ILE A 591 0.03 20.68 41.27
CA ILE A 591 0.19 19.23 41.24
C ILE A 591 1.65 18.89 40.91
N ASN A 592 2.37 18.41 41.91
CA ASN A 592 3.76 17.97 41.76
C ASN A 592 4.02 16.67 42.51
N SER A 593 5.11 16.00 42.12
CA SER A 593 5.62 14.76 42.71
C SER A 593 6.48 15.00 43.97
N ALA A 594 6.80 16.25 44.28
CA ALA A 594 7.62 16.61 45.44
C ALA A 594 6.87 16.36 46.76
N LYS A 595 7.56 15.78 47.75
CA LYS A 595 7.01 15.55 49.10
C LYS A 595 7.00 16.86 49.89
N ASN A 596 5.96 17.67 49.70
CA ASN A 596 5.85 19.00 50.29
C ASN A 596 4.55 19.21 51.09
N VAL A 597 3.76 18.16 51.32
CA VAL A 597 2.52 18.21 52.10
C VAL A 597 2.68 17.45 53.40
N PHE A 598 2.53 18.13 54.53
CA PHE A 598 2.55 17.51 55.85
C PHE A 598 1.13 17.13 56.30
N THR A 599 0.96 15.91 56.80
CA THR A 599 -0.33 15.37 57.25
C THR A 599 -0.53 15.56 58.75
N GLY A 600 -1.66 16.14 59.17
CA GLY A 600 -1.99 16.35 60.59
C GLY A 600 -3.32 15.73 60.97
N LEU A 601 -3.42 15.15 62.17
CA LEU A 601 -4.68 14.60 62.68
C LEU A 601 -5.47 15.68 63.43
N ILE A 602 -6.77 15.80 63.10
CA ILE A 602 -7.74 16.60 63.87
C ILE A 602 -8.83 15.63 64.36
N ARG A 603 -8.86 15.35 65.66
CA ARG A 603 -9.81 14.39 66.24
C ARG A 603 -11.17 15.05 66.41
N VAL A 604 -12.22 14.23 66.40
CA VAL A 604 -13.61 14.69 66.63
C VAL A 604 -13.79 15.39 67.99
N LYS A 605 -12.91 15.10 68.95
CA LYS A 605 -12.93 15.66 70.30
C LYS A 605 -12.13 16.96 70.44
N ASP A 606 -11.39 17.38 69.41
CA ASP A 606 -10.56 18.59 69.46
C ASP A 606 -11.42 19.84 69.29
N GLU A 607 -11.10 20.92 70.00
CA GLU A 607 -11.86 22.18 69.96
C GLU A 607 -11.89 22.79 68.55
N ASP A 608 -10.80 22.63 67.80
CA ASP A 608 -10.64 23.14 66.44
C ASP A 608 -11.38 22.30 65.37
N TYR A 609 -11.98 21.16 65.74
CA TYR A 609 -12.60 20.22 64.79
C TYR A 609 -13.63 20.88 63.87
N LYS A 610 -14.51 21.73 64.42
CA LYS A 610 -15.55 22.42 63.64
C LYS A 610 -14.93 23.41 62.64
N ILE A 611 -13.86 24.10 63.04
CA ILE A 611 -13.19 25.13 62.23
C ILE A 611 -12.48 24.50 61.03
N PHE A 612 -11.82 23.36 61.23
CA PHE A 612 -11.23 22.59 60.12
C PHE A 612 -12.29 21.98 59.21
N ARG A 613 -13.45 21.54 59.76
CA ARG A 613 -14.54 20.94 58.98
C ARG A 613 -15.26 21.94 58.06
N THR A 614 -15.25 23.24 58.42
CA THR A 614 -15.81 24.35 57.62
C THR A 614 -14.75 25.10 56.81
N HIS A 615 -13.52 24.60 56.77
CA HIS A 615 -12.38 25.17 56.05
C HIS A 615 -11.91 26.56 56.53
N GLN A 616 -12.28 27.00 57.72
CA GLN A 616 -11.96 28.34 58.25
C GLN A 616 -10.70 28.40 59.13
N ALA A 617 -9.91 27.32 59.19
CA ALA A 617 -8.74 27.24 60.06
C ALA A 617 -7.61 28.18 59.60
N GLN A 618 -7.09 28.98 60.53
CA GLN A 618 -5.97 29.91 60.28
C GLN A 618 -4.67 29.47 60.97
N LEU A 619 -4.77 28.57 61.95
CA LEU A 619 -3.66 28.11 62.76
C LEU A 619 -3.83 26.61 63.03
N TYR A 620 -2.76 25.84 62.88
CA TYR A 620 -2.66 24.47 63.39
C TYR A 620 -1.51 24.41 64.40
N THR A 621 -1.79 23.89 65.59
CA THR A 621 -0.77 23.70 66.64
C THR A 621 -0.45 22.22 66.77
N MET A 622 0.82 21.90 66.58
CA MET A 622 1.35 20.54 66.69
C MET A 622 2.08 20.39 68.02
N GLU A 623 1.46 19.64 68.94
CA GLU A 623 1.93 19.45 70.32
C GLU A 623 3.27 18.70 70.42
N LYS A 624 3.55 17.79 69.47
CA LYS A 624 4.81 17.03 69.42
C LYS A 624 5.58 17.36 68.15
N ILE A 625 6.79 17.88 68.30
CA ILE A 625 7.68 18.15 67.18
C ILE A 625 8.16 16.81 66.60
N PRO A 626 7.87 16.51 65.33
CA PRO A 626 8.22 15.23 64.73
C PRO A 626 9.70 15.22 64.33
N SER A 627 10.29 14.04 64.25
CA SER A 627 11.70 13.83 63.86
C SER A 627 11.95 13.90 62.36
N ILE A 628 10.99 14.38 61.57
CA ILE A 628 11.06 14.50 60.11
C ILE A 628 11.43 15.92 59.67
N ASN A 629 12.10 16.05 58.53
CA ASN A 629 12.47 17.35 57.97
C ASN A 629 11.22 18.07 57.41
N LEU A 630 10.94 19.27 57.93
CA LEU A 630 9.79 20.10 57.54
C LEU A 630 10.18 21.32 56.68
N ILE A 631 11.45 21.45 56.28
CA ILE A 631 11.96 22.64 55.56
C ILE A 631 11.29 22.82 54.19
N GLU A 632 11.02 21.72 53.48
CA GLU A 632 10.45 21.75 52.13
C GLU A 632 8.91 21.71 52.12
N VAL A 633 8.28 21.67 53.30
CA VAL A 633 6.83 21.57 53.44
C VAL A 633 6.17 22.91 53.13
N LYS A 634 5.34 22.93 52.09
CA LYS A 634 4.58 24.11 51.63
C LYS A 634 3.09 24.01 51.91
N TYR A 635 2.58 22.81 52.17
CA TYR A 635 1.16 22.56 52.35
C TYR A 635 0.88 21.71 53.60
N PHE A 636 -0.31 21.87 54.17
CA PHE A 636 -0.79 21.13 55.32
C PHE A 636 -2.09 20.41 54.97
N LEU A 637 -2.12 19.09 55.10
CA LEU A 637 -3.29 18.24 54.88
C LEU A 637 -3.96 17.88 56.22
N PRO A 638 -5.11 18.49 56.56
CA PRO A 638 -5.86 18.17 57.77
C PRO A 638 -6.67 16.86 57.59
N MET A 639 -6.35 15.83 58.37
CA MET A 639 -7.15 14.62 58.50
C MET A 639 -8.24 14.83 59.57
N VAL A 640 -9.37 15.42 59.17
CA VAL A 640 -10.48 15.78 60.07
C VAL A 640 -11.35 14.55 60.35
N GLY A 641 -11.30 14.02 61.56
CA GLY A 641 -12.00 12.80 61.94
C GLY A 641 -11.59 11.58 61.10
N GLY A 642 -10.36 11.59 60.58
CA GLY A 642 -9.85 10.54 59.68
C GLY A 642 -10.33 10.62 58.23
N LYS A 643 -10.90 11.76 57.82
CA LYS A 643 -11.29 12.05 56.44
C LYS A 643 -10.52 13.26 55.89
N ILE A 644 -10.40 13.34 54.57
CA ILE A 644 -9.83 14.48 53.85
C ILE A 644 -10.78 14.95 52.74
N ASP A 645 -10.71 16.24 52.40
CA ASP A 645 -11.34 16.81 51.21
C ASP A 645 -10.49 17.92 50.53
N GLY A 646 -9.34 18.27 51.11
CA GLY A 646 -8.46 19.33 50.62
C GLY A 646 -7.30 19.61 51.57
N PHE A 647 -6.45 20.58 51.21
CA PHE A 647 -5.26 20.99 51.99
C PHE A 647 -5.08 22.51 52.02
N TYR A 648 -4.34 22.99 53.02
CA TYR A 648 -4.03 24.40 53.20
C TYR A 648 -2.63 24.74 52.69
N LYS A 649 -2.46 25.92 52.09
CA LYS A 649 -1.14 26.50 51.86
C LYS A 649 -0.56 27.03 53.17
N ILE A 650 0.67 26.67 53.52
CA ILE A 650 1.33 27.18 54.74
C ILE A 650 1.93 28.55 54.43
N LYS A 651 1.51 29.58 55.19
CA LYS A 651 2.07 30.94 55.08
C LYS A 651 3.36 31.09 55.87
N ARG A 652 3.42 30.49 57.06
CA ARG A 652 4.58 30.58 57.96
C ARG A 652 4.57 29.45 58.97
N LEU A 653 5.77 28.94 59.28
CA LEU A 653 6.02 27.94 60.31
C LEU A 653 6.78 28.62 61.47
N GLN A 654 6.34 28.41 62.71
CA GLN A 654 6.88 29.08 63.90
C GLN A 654 6.99 28.10 65.07
N PHE A 655 8.05 28.22 65.85
CA PHE A 655 8.11 27.61 67.18
C PHE A 655 7.28 28.41 68.16
N GLY A 656 6.54 27.71 69.00
CA GLY A 656 5.75 28.31 70.07
C GLY A 656 5.77 27.42 71.30
N ASN A 657 5.05 27.85 72.33
CA ASN A 657 4.80 27.04 73.51
C ASN A 657 3.30 26.77 73.62
N TYR A 658 2.94 25.59 74.12
CA TYR A 658 1.57 25.25 74.51
C TYR A 658 1.56 24.83 75.99
N LYS A 659 0.40 25.01 76.64
CA LYS A 659 0.17 24.50 77.99
C LYS A 659 -0.56 23.18 77.90
N ASP A 660 -0.02 22.14 78.51
CA ASP A 660 -0.72 20.86 78.61
C ASP A 660 -1.87 20.94 79.63
N LYS A 661 -2.63 19.85 79.78
CA LYS A 661 -3.76 19.77 80.72
C LYS A 661 -3.35 19.85 82.18
N GLU A 662 -2.06 19.70 82.47
CA GLU A 662 -1.45 19.77 83.80
C GLU A 662 -0.83 21.16 84.07
N GLY A 663 -0.91 22.08 83.09
CA GLY A 663 -0.43 23.45 83.19
C GLY A 663 1.05 23.65 82.84
N ASN A 664 1.76 22.60 82.42
CA ASN A 664 3.17 22.67 82.06
C ASN A 664 3.35 23.25 80.66
N THR A 665 4.38 24.07 80.49
CA THR A 665 4.70 24.71 79.21
C THR A 665 5.63 23.82 78.40
N GLN A 666 5.14 23.31 77.28
CA GLN A 666 5.90 22.45 76.36
C GLN A 666 6.14 23.15 75.02
N PRO A 667 7.28 22.93 74.36
CA PRO A 667 7.55 23.48 73.04
C PRO A 667 6.65 22.80 71.98
N CYS A 668 6.01 23.59 71.12
CA CYS A 668 5.20 23.14 69.99
C CYS A 668 5.60 23.81 68.69
N LEU A 669 5.10 23.26 67.58
CA LEU A 669 5.18 23.89 66.27
C LEU A 669 3.82 24.45 65.86
N LYS A 670 3.80 25.67 65.34
CA LYS A 670 2.58 26.35 64.87
C LYS A 670 2.67 26.60 63.38
N PHE A 671 1.66 26.16 62.63
CA PHE A 671 1.49 26.41 61.21
C PHE A 671 0.45 27.50 61.00
N LYS A 672 0.86 28.63 60.44
CA LYS A 672 -0.08 29.66 59.98
C LYS A 672 -0.62 29.24 58.61
N LEU A 673 -1.91 28.92 58.57
CA LEU A 673 -2.60 28.42 57.39
C LEU A 673 -3.09 29.58 56.51
N GLY A 674 -3.04 29.37 55.21
CA GLY A 674 -3.43 30.31 54.18
C GLY A 674 -4.69 29.85 53.44
N GLU A 675 -4.64 29.95 52.12
CA GLU A 675 -5.73 29.54 51.23
C GLU A 675 -5.96 28.02 51.29
N TYR A 676 -7.24 27.62 51.23
CA TYR A 676 -7.65 26.22 51.19
C TYR A 676 -7.85 25.77 49.74
N VAL A 677 -7.23 24.66 49.36
CA VAL A 677 -7.34 24.05 48.03
C VAL A 677 -8.17 22.77 48.16
N GLN A 678 -9.33 22.73 47.51
CA GLN A 678 -10.20 21.57 47.50
C GLN A 678 -9.73 20.54 46.49
N ILE A 679 -9.67 19.27 46.91
CA ILE A 679 -9.38 18.14 46.02
C ILE A 679 -10.67 17.62 45.38
N GLY A 680 -11.77 17.62 46.13
CA GLY A 680 -13.09 17.24 45.64
C GLY A 680 -14.22 17.69 46.56
N SER A 681 -15.47 17.43 46.16
CA SER A 681 -16.67 17.91 46.85
C SER A 681 -17.13 17.06 48.04
N VAL A 682 -16.44 15.95 48.37
CA VAL A 682 -16.89 14.95 49.35
C VAL A 682 -15.77 14.58 50.32
N TRP A 683 -16.07 14.48 51.61
CA TRP A 683 -15.10 14.00 52.59
C TRP A 683 -14.88 12.50 52.46
N LYS A 684 -13.69 12.09 52.03
CA LYS A 684 -13.31 10.67 51.89
C LYS A 684 -12.48 10.20 53.07
N SER A 685 -12.79 9.00 53.57
CA SER A 685 -12.00 8.35 54.62
C SER A 685 -10.78 7.68 54.00
N ILE A 686 -9.60 7.97 54.55
CA ILE A 686 -8.32 7.46 54.07
C ILE A 686 -7.47 6.85 55.21
N TYR A 687 -8.10 6.61 56.37
CA TYR A 687 -7.40 6.17 57.59
C TYR A 687 -6.76 4.79 57.47
N GLU A 688 -7.25 3.96 56.54
CA GLU A 688 -6.67 2.65 56.24
C GLU A 688 -5.37 2.74 55.42
N ILE A 689 -5.10 3.89 54.78
CA ILE A 689 -4.05 4.04 53.76
C ILE A 689 -3.02 5.12 54.15
N MET A 690 -3.38 6.10 54.99
CA MET A 690 -2.54 7.23 55.36
C MET A 690 -2.42 7.41 56.88
N ARG A 691 -1.21 7.67 57.37
CA ARG A 691 -0.94 7.96 58.78
C ARG A 691 -0.68 9.45 58.99
N PRO A 692 -1.15 10.05 60.10
CA PRO A 692 -0.81 11.43 60.43
C PRO A 692 0.66 11.55 60.85
N GLY A 693 1.29 12.67 60.51
CA GLY A 693 2.70 12.94 60.83
C GLY A 693 3.69 12.60 59.71
N GLU A 694 3.22 12.24 58.53
CA GLU A 694 4.03 11.92 57.35
C GLU A 694 4.03 13.08 56.33
N VAL A 695 5.06 13.13 55.47
CA VAL A 695 5.16 14.07 54.34
C VAL A 695 4.91 13.34 53.02
N ILE A 696 3.93 13.82 52.25
CA ILE A 696 3.44 13.22 51.01
C ILE A 696 3.41 14.25 49.87
N SER A 697 3.32 13.79 48.62
CA SER A 697 3.15 14.65 47.45
C SER A 697 1.67 14.91 47.15
N ILE A 698 1.38 16.04 46.49
CA ILE A 698 0.01 16.41 46.10
C ILE A 698 -0.57 15.39 45.12
N GLU A 699 0.24 14.90 44.17
CA GLU A 699 -0.18 13.86 43.24
C GLU A 699 -0.67 12.58 43.95
N ASN A 700 0.07 12.12 44.97
CA ASN A 700 -0.31 10.92 45.72
C ASN A 700 -1.59 11.14 46.54
N ILE A 701 -1.77 12.32 47.12
CA ILE A 701 -3.02 12.65 47.84
C ILE A 701 -4.21 12.59 46.89
N ILE A 702 -4.10 13.15 45.68
CA ILE A 702 -5.22 13.16 44.75
C ILE A 702 -5.54 11.74 44.24
N ARG A 703 -4.52 10.91 43.97
CA ARG A 703 -4.74 9.48 43.65
C ARG A 703 -5.46 8.74 44.76
N MET A 704 -4.99 8.87 46.00
CA MET A 704 -5.63 8.26 47.17
C MET A 704 -7.06 8.75 47.37
N TYR A 705 -7.31 10.04 47.13
CA TYR A 705 -8.64 10.61 47.18
C TYR A 705 -9.52 10.06 46.04
N ASN A 706 -9.04 9.94 44.82
CA ASN A 706 -9.82 9.43 43.69
C ASN A 706 -10.03 7.91 43.71
N GLY A 707 -9.35 7.18 44.59
CA GLY A 707 -9.44 5.72 44.67
C GLY A 707 -8.68 5.02 43.54
N ILE A 708 -7.78 5.75 42.88
CA ILE A 708 -6.89 5.23 41.85
C ILE A 708 -5.74 4.55 42.59
N LYS A 709 -5.73 3.20 42.59
CA LYS A 709 -4.66 2.39 43.20
C LYS A 709 -3.37 2.47 42.40
#